data_AF-A0A2G2Q925-F1
#
_entry.id   AF-A0A2G2Q925-F1
#
_cell.length_a   1.000
_cell.length_b   1.000
_cell.length_c   1.000
_cell.angle_alpha   90.00
_cell.angle_beta   90.00
_cell.angle_gamma   90.00
#
_symmetry.space_group_name_H-M   'P 1'
#
loop_
_entity.id
_entity.type
_entity.pdbx_description
1 polymer ?
#
loop_
_entity_poly.entity_id
_entity_poly.type
_entity_poly.pdbx_seq_one_letter_code
_entity_poly.pdbx_strand_id
1 'polypeptide(L)'
;MNTKKNLILIFTVFFAINAFSQKNKDVLLTIDDQPIYASEFKTVFNKNLDLVIDEEQKSVDGYMDLFIDYKLKITEAYAQGLDKNPSYIKEFSKYQDQLSKSYIYDNRISSELVQEAFDRGLEEVNADHLLIKVSLNARPEDTLIAYNKIKTLRTKVISGEDFEELIKKYSEEPGAETKGGKLGYFSVFQMVYSFENAAYTTKVGEISEIIRTQFGYHILRVNDRRLKQPKIKVAHIMVFDNEKKKNEHAEEKINEIYALLMQGESFVSLAKQFSDDKNSAIRDGNLKPFGHGDLRAPEFEKAAFSLTEKGQLSAPVKSSFGWHIIKFEEIVKEPTFVEIKSDLEKKVKSGDRAKVVTQAINSKIKDKYGYIEGVSYSPFFEEFVTDSVFKRKWEFEKIPSNEDLMLFTIGNSEVKFNDFAGFIKEKQQTPKRYTDKNVLLFDFYNEFFDKKLMDYYKEKLEENNEEYANTLNEYRYGLLIFDAMDKNIWTAAKLDSIGLKNYYTQTKSNYQWKKRIDAVILSSTKESTAKQVKELLSKGVDIEEIKKQLNTDGIVNVIITNNVYEIDNSHLPKPLEIKLGVSKIITREDSFVVVKINEIIEPSTKEFDGVRGVVLSDYQKRIEENWMKELREKYEVKINKKVLKRIKKDLNK
;
A
#
# COMPACT_ATOMS: atom_id res chain seq x y z
N MET A 1 86.24 7.50 -32.51
CA MET A 1 86.41 6.96 -31.14
C MET A 1 85.30 7.50 -30.25
N ASN A 2 84.66 6.59 -29.51
CA ASN A 2 83.83 6.82 -28.31
C ASN A 2 82.47 7.57 -28.40
N THR A 3 81.42 6.75 -28.24
CA THR A 3 80.25 6.89 -27.33
C THR A 3 79.55 8.25 -27.18
N LYS A 4 78.22 8.27 -27.42
CA LYS A 4 77.26 8.98 -26.55
C LYS A 4 75.83 8.43 -26.66
N LYS A 5 75.26 8.21 -25.47
CA LYS A 5 73.91 7.74 -25.12
C LYS A 5 72.91 8.91 -25.04
N ASN A 6 71.63 8.57 -25.25
CA ASN A 6 70.38 9.06 -24.63
C ASN A 6 70.09 10.58 -24.55
N LEU A 7 68.88 10.98 -24.97
CA LEU A 7 67.78 11.35 -24.05
C LEU A 7 66.49 11.64 -24.85
N ILE A 8 65.41 10.91 -24.56
CA ILE A 8 64.04 11.24 -24.99
C ILE A 8 63.45 12.19 -23.94
N LEU A 9 62.98 13.34 -24.40
CA LEU A 9 62.33 14.37 -23.60
C LEU A 9 60.81 14.06 -23.56
N ILE A 10 60.29 13.60 -22.42
CA ILE A 10 58.85 13.45 -22.18
C ILE A 10 58.36 14.70 -21.45
N PHE A 11 57.43 15.40 -22.09
CA PHE A 11 56.73 16.57 -21.59
C PHE A 11 55.77 16.16 -20.46
N THR A 12 55.88 16.83 -19.33
CA THR A 12 55.07 16.67 -18.12
C THR A 12 53.75 17.43 -18.30
N VAL A 13 52.61 16.73 -18.25
CA VAL A 13 51.29 17.36 -18.04
C VAL A 13 50.86 17.04 -16.61
N PHE A 14 50.79 18.11 -15.80
CA PHE A 14 50.26 18.10 -14.45
C PHE A 14 48.79 17.67 -14.46
N PHE A 15 48.48 16.50 -13.92
CA PHE A 15 47.13 16.15 -13.51
C PHE A 15 46.92 16.69 -12.09
N ALA A 16 46.12 17.76 -11.97
CA ALA A 16 45.61 18.22 -10.69
C ALA A 16 44.65 17.15 -10.14
N ILE A 17 45.07 16.50 -9.07
CA ILE A 17 44.26 15.54 -8.32
C ILE A 17 43.20 16.35 -7.58
N ASN A 18 41.96 16.33 -8.09
CA ASN A 18 40.80 16.69 -7.29
C ASN A 18 40.64 15.62 -6.20
N ALA A 19 41.21 15.88 -5.04
CA ALA A 19 40.95 15.13 -3.81
C ALA A 19 39.52 15.46 -3.34
N PHE A 20 38.53 14.84 -3.96
CA PHE A 20 37.25 14.61 -3.29
C PHE A 20 37.54 13.71 -2.08
N SER A 21 37.05 14.12 -0.92
CA SER A 21 37.16 13.41 0.35
C SER A 21 36.51 12.01 0.27
N GLN A 22 37.21 11.03 -0.30
CA GLN A 22 36.94 9.63 -0.06
C GLN A 22 37.33 9.33 1.39
N LYS A 23 36.34 9.16 2.26
CA LYS A 23 36.54 8.37 3.50
C LYS A 23 37.20 7.07 3.05
N ASN A 24 38.47 6.86 3.39
CA ASN A 24 39.15 5.57 3.19
C ASN A 24 38.29 4.50 3.86
N LYS A 25 37.55 3.71 3.07
CA LYS A 25 36.73 2.63 3.59
C LYS A 25 37.67 1.53 4.06
N ASP A 26 37.83 1.42 5.37
CA ASP A 26 38.70 0.41 5.98
C ASP A 26 38.13 -1.00 5.70
N VAL A 27 38.85 -1.81 4.91
CA VAL A 27 38.47 -3.20 4.63
C VAL A 27 38.71 -4.05 5.87
N LEU A 28 37.63 -4.64 6.40
CA LEU A 28 37.65 -5.51 7.56
C LEU A 28 37.97 -6.95 7.17
N LEU A 29 37.31 -7.47 6.13
CA LEU A 29 37.55 -8.82 5.62
C LEU A 29 37.28 -8.88 4.12
N THR A 30 37.74 -9.93 3.45
CA THR A 30 37.38 -10.24 2.07
C THR A 30 36.77 -11.63 1.97
N ILE A 31 35.85 -11.84 1.04
CA ILE A 31 35.35 -13.15 0.61
C ILE A 31 35.65 -13.26 -0.88
N ASP A 32 36.48 -14.22 -1.30
CA ASP A 32 36.98 -14.34 -2.68
C ASP A 32 37.46 -13.00 -3.25
N ASP A 33 38.29 -12.30 -2.47
CA ASP A 33 38.86 -10.98 -2.73
C ASP A 33 37.84 -9.82 -2.85
N GLN A 34 36.54 -10.06 -2.63
CA GLN A 34 35.53 -9.00 -2.51
C GLN A 34 35.60 -8.32 -1.14
N PRO A 35 35.82 -7.00 -1.06
CA PRO A 35 36.02 -6.30 0.20
C PRO A 35 34.72 -6.08 0.97
N ILE A 36 34.76 -6.37 2.27
CA ILE A 36 33.72 -6.06 3.25
C ILE A 36 34.31 -5.09 4.28
N TYR A 37 33.60 -3.99 4.53
CA TYR A 37 34.14 -2.83 5.24
C TYR A 37 33.80 -2.82 6.73
N ALA A 38 34.69 -2.20 7.51
CA ALA A 38 34.53 -2.04 8.96
C ALA A 38 33.27 -1.26 9.35
N SER A 39 32.85 -0.29 8.54
CA SER A 39 31.64 0.51 8.78
C SER A 39 30.39 -0.36 8.77
N GLU A 40 30.30 -1.29 7.82
CA GLU A 40 29.18 -2.21 7.70
C GLU A 40 29.08 -3.13 8.93
N PHE A 41 30.21 -3.72 9.34
CA PHE A 41 30.26 -4.53 10.57
C PHE A 41 29.80 -3.74 11.79
N LYS A 42 30.28 -2.52 11.99
CA LYS A 42 29.90 -1.68 13.14
C LYS A 42 28.40 -1.38 13.15
N THR A 43 27.82 -1.05 12.00
CA THR A 43 26.38 -0.79 11.87
C THR A 43 25.55 -2.01 12.26
N VAL A 44 25.89 -3.18 11.70
CA VAL A 44 25.17 -4.42 11.95
C VAL A 44 25.35 -4.90 13.41
N PHE A 45 26.57 -4.80 13.94
CA PHE A 45 26.90 -5.11 15.34
C PHE A 45 26.06 -4.26 16.31
N ASN A 46 26.12 -2.93 16.20
CA ASN A 46 25.43 -2.03 17.13
C ASN A 46 23.90 -2.18 17.09
N LYS A 47 23.33 -2.51 15.92
CA LYS A 47 21.88 -2.61 15.75
C LYS A 47 21.30 -3.91 16.30
N ASN A 48 22.05 -5.00 16.22
CA ASN A 48 21.51 -6.35 16.43
C ASN A 48 22.08 -7.06 17.67
N LEU A 49 22.98 -6.43 18.43
CA LEU A 49 23.62 -7.06 19.58
C LEU A 49 22.61 -7.59 20.62
N ASP A 50 21.53 -6.84 20.86
CA ASP A 50 20.47 -7.21 21.80
C ASP A 50 19.66 -8.44 21.35
N LEU A 51 19.71 -8.79 20.05
CA LEU A 51 19.04 -9.96 19.49
C LEU A 51 19.87 -11.24 19.67
N VAL A 52 21.14 -11.14 20.06
CA VAL A 52 22.03 -12.28 20.26
C VAL A 52 21.73 -12.93 21.61
N ILE A 53 21.30 -14.20 21.57
CA ILE A 53 20.90 -14.96 22.76
C ILE A 53 22.14 -15.47 23.53
N ASP A 54 23.17 -15.88 22.80
CA ASP A 54 24.41 -16.41 23.40
C ASP A 54 25.33 -15.26 23.84
N GLU A 55 25.59 -15.18 25.16
CA GLU A 55 26.45 -14.15 25.74
C GLU A 55 27.88 -14.18 25.18
N GLU A 56 28.41 -15.34 24.78
CA GLU A 56 29.76 -15.44 24.22
C GLU A 56 29.84 -14.79 22.82
N GLN A 57 28.73 -14.83 22.09
CA GLN A 57 28.57 -14.24 20.76
C GLN A 57 28.34 -12.72 20.78
N LYS A 58 28.11 -12.12 21.96
CA LYS A 58 28.02 -10.66 22.12
C LYS A 58 29.38 -9.96 22.10
N SER A 59 30.47 -10.72 22.22
CA SER A 59 31.82 -10.17 22.02
C SER A 59 32.06 -9.82 20.54
N VAL A 60 32.96 -8.86 20.27
CA VAL A 60 33.33 -8.51 18.88
C VAL A 60 33.89 -9.72 18.12
N ASP A 61 34.55 -10.65 18.80
CA ASP A 61 35.05 -11.89 18.17
C ASP A 61 33.92 -12.87 17.88
N GLY A 62 33.04 -13.15 18.85
CA GLY A 62 31.92 -14.05 18.64
C GLY A 62 30.94 -13.54 17.58
N TYR A 63 30.71 -12.23 17.53
CA TYR A 63 29.89 -11.61 16.51
C TYR A 63 30.56 -11.60 15.12
N MET A 64 31.89 -11.66 15.05
CA MET A 64 32.61 -11.77 13.77
C MET A 64 32.24 -13.05 13.04
N ASP A 65 32.14 -14.17 13.74
CA ASP A 65 31.77 -15.44 13.12
C ASP A 65 30.34 -15.40 12.59
N LEU A 66 29.40 -14.85 13.36
CA LEU A 66 28.02 -14.63 12.89
C LEU A 66 27.97 -13.72 11.66
N PHE A 67 28.78 -12.67 11.64
CA PHE A 67 28.87 -11.74 10.51
C PHE A 67 29.48 -12.40 9.26
N ILE A 68 30.50 -13.25 9.43
CA ILE A 68 31.07 -14.03 8.34
C ILE A 68 30.03 -14.99 7.77
N ASP A 69 29.32 -15.73 8.62
CA ASP A 69 28.26 -16.66 8.18
C ASP A 69 27.15 -15.93 7.43
N TYR A 70 26.72 -14.78 7.95
CA TYR A 70 25.79 -13.88 7.29
C TYR A 70 26.27 -13.47 5.89
N LYS A 71 27.55 -13.09 5.75
CA LYS A 71 28.13 -12.67 4.47
C LYS A 71 28.35 -13.83 3.50
N LEU A 72 28.66 -15.03 3.99
CA LEU A 72 28.75 -16.23 3.17
C LEU A 72 27.40 -16.60 2.57
N LYS A 73 26.31 -16.55 3.36
CA LYS A 73 24.94 -16.80 2.87
C LYS A 73 24.57 -15.83 1.74
N ILE A 74 24.89 -14.54 1.88
CA ILE A 74 24.66 -13.52 0.84
C ILE A 74 25.50 -13.83 -0.41
N THR A 75 26.77 -14.16 -0.24
CA THR A 75 27.68 -14.48 -1.35
C THR A 75 27.16 -15.68 -2.15
N GLU A 76 26.69 -16.72 -1.45
CA GLU A 76 26.05 -17.88 -2.07
C GLU A 76 24.76 -17.49 -2.80
N ALA A 77 23.91 -16.64 -2.20
CA ALA A 77 22.68 -16.18 -2.84
C ALA A 77 22.93 -15.51 -4.20
N TYR A 78 23.96 -14.66 -4.28
CA TYR A 78 24.41 -14.04 -5.54
C TYR A 78 24.98 -15.07 -6.51
N ALA A 79 25.81 -16.01 -6.04
CA ALA A 79 26.36 -17.07 -6.88
C ALA A 79 25.28 -17.96 -7.49
N GLN A 80 24.17 -18.15 -6.77
CA GLN A 80 22.98 -18.87 -7.23
C GLN A 80 22.05 -18.04 -8.12
N GLY A 81 22.34 -16.75 -8.33
CA GLY A 81 21.54 -15.83 -9.14
C GLY A 81 20.19 -15.46 -8.53
N LEU A 82 20.03 -15.59 -7.21
CA LEU A 82 18.75 -15.29 -6.53
C LEU A 82 18.36 -13.81 -6.64
N ASP A 83 19.36 -12.93 -6.76
CA ASP A 83 19.18 -11.50 -7.02
C ASP A 83 18.56 -11.19 -8.38
N LYS A 84 18.56 -12.16 -9.31
CA LYS A 84 17.98 -12.04 -10.65
C LYS A 84 16.55 -12.57 -10.71
N ASN A 85 16.04 -13.16 -9.64
CA ASN A 85 14.68 -13.68 -9.60
C ASN A 85 13.67 -12.53 -9.79
N PRO A 86 12.66 -12.68 -10.68
CA PRO A 86 11.67 -11.62 -10.90
C PRO A 86 10.89 -11.25 -9.64
N SER A 87 10.63 -12.20 -8.73
CA SER A 87 10.00 -11.95 -7.43
C SER A 87 10.87 -11.04 -6.56
N TYR A 88 12.15 -11.38 -6.42
CA TYR A 88 13.14 -10.60 -5.68
C TYR A 88 13.26 -9.18 -6.23
N ILE A 89 13.49 -9.04 -7.55
CA ILE A 89 13.64 -7.73 -8.20
C ILE A 89 12.42 -6.86 -7.95
N LYS A 90 11.22 -7.44 -8.12
CA LYS A 90 9.95 -6.74 -7.92
C LYS A 90 9.76 -6.30 -6.47
N GLU A 91 10.05 -7.16 -5.52
CA GLU A 91 9.89 -6.87 -4.09
C GLU A 91 10.91 -5.83 -3.61
N PHE A 92 12.18 -6.01 -3.97
CA PHE A 92 13.25 -5.06 -3.68
C PHE A 92 12.96 -3.68 -4.29
N SER A 93 12.58 -3.63 -5.58
CA SER A 93 12.26 -2.35 -6.25
C SER A 93 11.08 -1.65 -5.60
N LYS A 94 10.04 -2.39 -5.18
CA LYS A 94 8.89 -1.82 -4.47
C LYS A 94 9.30 -1.19 -3.14
N TYR A 95 10.15 -1.86 -2.37
CA TYR A 95 10.66 -1.30 -1.12
C TYR A 95 11.57 -0.09 -1.37
N GLN A 96 12.50 -0.19 -2.33
CA GLN A 96 13.37 0.91 -2.74
C GLN A 96 12.55 2.14 -3.16
N ASP A 97 11.50 1.93 -3.94
CA ASP A 97 10.54 2.96 -4.32
C ASP A 97 9.95 3.61 -3.08
N GLN A 98 9.33 2.83 -2.19
CA GLN A 98 8.69 3.34 -0.98
C GLN A 98 9.65 4.11 -0.07
N LEU A 99 10.84 3.55 0.17
CA LEU A 99 11.86 4.17 1.00
C LEU A 99 12.36 5.47 0.35
N SER A 100 12.65 5.47 -0.95
CA SER A 100 13.14 6.68 -1.64
C SER A 100 12.17 7.85 -1.57
N LYS A 101 10.86 7.57 -1.45
CA LYS A 101 9.84 8.62 -1.30
C LYS A 101 10.10 9.47 -0.06
N SER A 102 10.43 8.91 1.09
CA SER A 102 10.62 9.74 2.30
C SER A 102 11.83 10.69 2.21
N TYR A 103 12.75 10.43 1.28
CA TYR A 103 13.98 11.24 1.11
C TYR A 103 13.85 12.32 0.03
N ILE A 104 12.93 12.15 -0.94
CA ILE A 104 12.72 13.14 -2.01
C ILE A 104 11.42 13.92 -1.86
N TYR A 105 10.42 13.32 -1.23
CA TYR A 105 9.16 13.99 -0.95
C TYR A 105 9.47 14.99 0.14
N ASP A 106 9.74 16.21 -0.30
CA ASP A 106 9.57 17.35 0.55
C ASP A 106 8.11 17.32 0.99
N ASN A 107 7.85 16.77 2.19
CA ASN A 107 6.51 16.68 2.77
C ASN A 107 5.80 18.03 2.71
N ARG A 108 6.54 19.15 2.59
CA ARG A 108 6.02 20.49 2.36
C ARG A 108 5.12 20.59 1.14
N ILE A 109 5.53 20.19 -0.07
CA ILE A 109 4.72 20.37 -1.29
C ILE A 109 3.42 19.56 -1.20
N SER A 110 3.52 18.29 -0.77
CA SER A 110 2.33 17.47 -0.58
C SER A 110 1.43 18.01 0.54
N SER A 111 2.01 18.54 1.63
CA SER A 111 1.23 19.12 2.73
C SER A 111 0.59 20.45 2.35
N GLU A 112 1.26 21.28 1.55
CA GLU A 112 0.75 22.53 1.00
C GLU A 112 -0.44 22.26 0.08
N LEU A 113 -0.34 21.29 -0.84
CA LEU A 113 -1.47 20.91 -1.69
C LEU A 113 -2.63 20.29 -0.91
N VAL A 114 -2.35 19.63 0.22
CA VAL A 114 -3.38 19.09 1.11
C VAL A 114 -4.07 20.20 1.90
N GLN A 115 -3.30 21.17 2.41
CA GLN A 115 -3.83 22.34 3.09
C GLN A 115 -4.64 23.22 2.13
N GLU A 116 -4.09 23.50 0.95
CA GLU A 116 -4.79 24.21 -0.11
C GLU A 116 -6.11 23.52 -0.47
N ALA A 117 -6.09 22.19 -0.64
CA ALA A 117 -7.31 21.45 -0.94
C ALA A 117 -8.34 21.53 0.20
N PHE A 118 -7.90 21.59 1.45
CA PHE A 118 -8.78 21.84 2.58
C PHE A 118 -9.38 23.23 2.52
N ASP A 119 -8.54 24.27 2.40
CA ASP A 119 -8.94 25.67 2.41
C ASP A 119 -9.91 25.98 1.26
N ARG A 120 -9.59 25.50 0.05
CA ARG A 120 -10.49 25.60 -1.12
C ARG A 120 -11.78 24.81 -0.94
N GLY A 121 -11.76 23.74 -0.16
CA GLY A 121 -12.94 22.96 0.18
C GLY A 121 -13.93 23.67 1.10
N LEU A 122 -13.55 24.81 1.69
CA LEU A 122 -14.41 25.65 2.53
C LEU A 122 -15.27 26.64 1.71
N GLU A 123 -14.98 26.82 0.42
CA GLU A 123 -15.71 27.70 -0.47
C GLU A 123 -16.12 27.02 -1.77
N GLU A 124 -17.01 27.68 -2.50
CA GLU A 124 -17.42 27.31 -3.85
C GLU A 124 -17.23 28.52 -4.77
N VAL A 125 -16.76 28.26 -5.99
CA VAL A 125 -16.50 29.29 -7.01
C VAL A 125 -17.51 29.13 -8.13
N ASN A 126 -18.14 30.23 -8.54
CA ASN A 126 -18.99 30.30 -9.73
C ASN A 126 -18.18 30.90 -10.88
N ALA A 127 -18.15 30.23 -12.03
CA ALA A 127 -17.42 30.74 -13.19
C ALA A 127 -18.10 30.41 -14.52
N ASP A 128 -17.81 31.25 -15.52
CA ASP A 128 -18.05 30.98 -16.94
C ASP A 128 -16.73 30.64 -17.60
N HIS A 129 -16.72 29.80 -18.65
CA HIS A 129 -15.49 29.50 -19.38
C HIS A 129 -15.64 29.51 -20.90
N LEU A 130 -14.51 29.68 -21.59
CA LEU A 130 -14.36 29.47 -23.02
C LEU A 130 -13.25 28.43 -23.26
N LEU A 131 -13.51 27.44 -24.11
CA LEU A 131 -12.56 26.39 -24.48
C LEU A 131 -12.24 26.44 -25.98
N ILE A 132 -10.96 26.47 -26.34
CA ILE A 132 -10.45 26.07 -27.66
C ILE A 132 -9.80 24.69 -27.54
N LYS A 133 -10.39 23.69 -28.19
CA LYS A 133 -9.97 22.30 -28.12
C LYS A 133 -8.64 22.10 -28.82
N VAL A 134 -7.71 21.48 -28.11
CA VAL A 134 -6.47 20.97 -28.68
C VAL A 134 -5.93 19.90 -27.75
N SER A 135 -5.58 18.73 -28.29
CA SER A 135 -5.06 17.63 -27.48
C SER A 135 -3.72 17.99 -26.83
N LEU A 136 -3.38 17.44 -25.66
CA LEU A 136 -2.07 17.68 -25.01
C LEU A 136 -0.88 17.27 -25.87
N ASN A 137 -1.07 16.31 -26.76
CA ASN A 137 -0.08 15.77 -27.67
C ASN A 137 -0.22 16.31 -29.10
N ALA A 138 -1.00 17.38 -29.30
CA ALA A 138 -1.10 18.00 -30.62
C ALA A 138 0.27 18.53 -31.07
N ARG A 139 0.48 18.62 -32.38
CA ARG A 139 1.75 19.13 -32.92
C ARG A 139 1.99 20.55 -32.41
N PRO A 140 3.26 21.00 -32.33
CA PRO A 140 3.58 22.37 -31.93
C PRO A 140 2.82 23.42 -32.76
N GLU A 141 2.64 23.17 -34.05
CA GLU A 141 1.87 24.02 -34.96
C GLU A 141 0.39 24.12 -34.57
N ASP A 142 -0.28 22.98 -34.38
CA ASP A 142 -1.70 22.92 -33.96
C ASP A 142 -1.91 23.59 -32.59
N THR A 143 -0.98 23.34 -31.67
CA THR A 143 -0.98 23.91 -30.33
C THR A 143 -0.82 25.44 -30.40
N LEU A 144 0.07 25.94 -31.26
CA LEU A 144 0.29 27.37 -31.46
C LEU A 144 -0.93 28.05 -32.10
N ILE A 145 -1.58 27.41 -33.06
CA ILE A 145 -2.83 27.91 -33.68
C ILE A 145 -3.92 28.06 -32.60
N ALA A 146 -4.15 27.02 -31.81
CA ALA A 146 -5.13 27.04 -30.72
C ALA A 146 -4.80 28.09 -29.66
N TYR A 147 -3.52 28.21 -29.28
CA TYR A 147 -3.04 29.23 -28.33
C TYR A 147 -3.26 30.66 -28.85
N ASN A 148 -2.95 30.93 -30.12
CA ASN A 148 -3.16 32.25 -30.70
C ASN A 148 -4.65 32.62 -30.81
N LYS A 149 -5.51 31.62 -31.10
CA LYS A 149 -6.96 31.78 -31.12
C LYS A 149 -7.50 32.19 -29.75
N ILE A 150 -7.19 31.41 -28.70
CA ILE A 150 -7.64 31.73 -27.32
C ILE A 150 -7.05 33.06 -26.82
N LYS A 151 -5.80 33.38 -27.19
CA LYS A 151 -5.14 34.64 -26.82
C LYS A 151 -5.87 35.84 -27.41
N THR A 152 -6.26 35.74 -28.68
CA THR A 152 -7.06 36.78 -29.35
C THR A 152 -8.41 36.98 -28.66
N LEU A 153 -9.10 35.88 -28.34
CA LEU A 153 -10.38 35.94 -27.63
C LEU A 153 -10.25 36.55 -26.24
N ARG A 154 -9.19 36.21 -25.49
CA ARG A 154 -8.92 36.82 -24.19
C ARG A 154 -8.76 38.33 -24.29
N THR A 155 -7.97 38.81 -25.25
CA THR A 155 -7.79 40.25 -25.48
C THR A 155 -9.10 40.96 -25.76
N LYS A 156 -10.00 40.34 -26.54
CA LYS A 156 -11.33 40.88 -26.85
C LYS A 156 -12.20 41.03 -25.60
N VAL A 157 -12.24 40.01 -24.75
CA VAL A 157 -13.01 40.05 -23.49
C VAL A 157 -12.44 41.13 -22.54
N ILE A 158 -11.12 41.22 -22.40
CA ILE A 158 -10.47 42.25 -21.58
C ILE A 158 -10.74 43.66 -22.14
N SER A 159 -10.92 43.78 -23.45
CA SER A 159 -11.26 45.05 -24.11
C SER A 159 -12.76 45.41 -24.01
N GLY A 160 -13.56 44.59 -23.33
CA GLY A 160 -14.98 44.85 -23.06
C GLY A 160 -15.97 44.20 -24.03
N GLU A 161 -15.53 43.32 -24.95
CA GLU A 161 -16.46 42.48 -25.71
C GLU A 161 -17.22 41.51 -24.78
N ASP A 162 -18.50 41.25 -25.08
CA ASP A 162 -19.33 40.39 -24.24
C ASP A 162 -18.81 38.95 -24.22
N PHE A 163 -18.52 38.45 -23.02
CA PHE A 163 -17.92 37.12 -22.86
C PHE A 163 -18.88 36.00 -23.26
N GLU A 164 -20.18 36.14 -22.99
CA GLU A 164 -21.17 35.11 -23.29
C GLU A 164 -21.36 34.97 -24.82
N GLU A 165 -21.36 36.09 -25.56
CA GLU A 165 -21.39 36.09 -27.03
C GLU A 165 -20.14 35.43 -27.62
N LEU A 166 -18.95 35.74 -27.09
CA LEU A 166 -17.71 35.11 -27.53
C LEU A 166 -17.69 33.60 -27.25
N ILE A 167 -18.23 33.16 -26.11
CA ILE A 167 -18.38 31.74 -25.78
C ILE A 167 -19.31 31.06 -26.78
N LYS A 168 -20.51 31.60 -26.98
CA LYS A 168 -21.50 31.01 -27.91
C LYS A 168 -20.95 30.88 -29.34
N LYS A 169 -20.11 31.82 -29.76
CA LYS A 169 -19.56 31.86 -31.11
C LYS A 169 -18.29 31.02 -31.30
N TYR A 170 -17.41 30.95 -30.30
CA TYR A 170 -16.06 30.41 -30.46
C TYR A 170 -15.69 29.26 -29.53
N SER A 171 -16.43 29.05 -28.44
CA SER A 171 -16.16 27.93 -27.52
C SER A 171 -16.50 26.61 -28.19
N GLU A 172 -15.58 25.66 -28.09
CA GLU A 172 -15.70 24.33 -28.67
C GLU A 172 -16.15 23.30 -27.62
N GLU A 173 -16.61 23.76 -26.45
CA GLU A 173 -17.20 22.91 -25.42
C GLU A 173 -18.59 22.36 -25.82
N PRO A 174 -19.00 21.17 -25.32
CA PRO A 174 -20.34 20.66 -25.54
C PRO A 174 -21.42 21.59 -24.92
N GLY A 175 -22.31 22.13 -25.76
CA GLY A 175 -23.42 22.98 -25.31
C GLY A 175 -23.08 24.46 -25.12
N ALA A 176 -21.97 24.94 -25.70
CA ALA A 176 -21.56 26.35 -25.69
C ALA A 176 -22.72 27.31 -26.05
N GLU A 177 -23.43 27.02 -27.15
CA GLU A 177 -24.49 27.86 -27.70
C GLU A 177 -25.66 28.06 -26.73
N THR A 178 -26.02 27.01 -25.98
CA THR A 178 -27.20 27.00 -25.10
C THR A 178 -26.88 27.39 -23.66
N LYS A 179 -25.69 27.03 -23.16
CA LYS A 179 -25.30 27.29 -21.77
C LYS A 179 -24.49 28.58 -21.60
N GLY A 180 -23.88 29.10 -22.66
CA GLY A 180 -23.01 30.27 -22.57
C GLY A 180 -21.80 30.08 -21.65
N GLY A 181 -21.29 28.84 -21.54
CA GLY A 181 -20.10 28.50 -20.74
C GLY A 181 -20.31 28.52 -19.22
N LYS A 182 -21.55 28.65 -18.74
CA LYS A 182 -21.90 28.72 -17.31
C LYS A 182 -21.63 27.38 -16.63
N LEU A 183 -20.68 27.36 -15.69
CA LEU A 183 -20.33 26.16 -14.91
C LEU A 183 -21.16 26.00 -13.63
N GLY A 184 -21.72 27.09 -13.13
CA GLY A 184 -22.33 27.12 -11.79
C GLY A 184 -21.25 27.10 -10.69
N TYR A 185 -21.69 26.87 -9.46
CA TYR A 185 -20.77 26.77 -8.31
C TYR A 185 -20.10 25.40 -8.31
N PHE A 186 -18.78 25.38 -8.11
CA PHE A 186 -18.01 24.16 -7.92
C PHE A 186 -16.97 24.32 -6.80
N SER A 187 -16.64 23.20 -6.17
CA SER A 187 -15.64 23.10 -5.10
C SER A 187 -14.40 22.34 -5.57
N VAL A 188 -13.41 22.26 -4.69
CA VAL A 188 -12.16 21.52 -4.89
C VAL A 188 -12.40 20.08 -5.38
N PHE A 189 -11.53 19.59 -6.26
CA PHE A 189 -11.57 18.26 -6.91
C PHE A 189 -12.71 18.02 -7.91
N GLN A 190 -13.57 19.00 -8.19
CA GLN A 190 -14.60 18.87 -9.22
C GLN A 190 -14.09 19.23 -10.63
N MET A 191 -13.01 20.03 -10.71
CA MET A 191 -12.35 20.43 -11.95
C MET A 191 -10.92 19.87 -11.99
N VAL A 192 -10.33 19.81 -13.20
CA VAL A 192 -8.90 19.50 -13.36
C VAL A 192 -8.06 20.58 -12.65
N TYR A 193 -6.95 20.18 -12.04
CA TYR A 193 -6.24 21.05 -11.09
C TYR A 193 -5.79 22.39 -11.69
N SER A 194 -5.29 22.43 -12.92
CA SER A 194 -4.87 23.70 -13.55
C SER A 194 -6.03 24.67 -13.77
N PHE A 195 -7.23 24.16 -14.08
CA PHE A 195 -8.44 24.95 -14.21
C PHE A 195 -8.95 25.41 -12.84
N GLU A 196 -9.00 24.49 -11.87
CA GLU A 196 -9.36 24.80 -10.49
C GLU A 196 -8.44 25.90 -9.92
N ASN A 197 -7.13 25.76 -10.09
CA ASN A 197 -6.16 26.75 -9.63
C ASN A 197 -6.42 28.13 -10.23
N ALA A 198 -6.70 28.22 -11.53
CA ALA A 198 -7.04 29.49 -12.17
C ALA A 198 -8.35 30.08 -11.61
N ALA A 199 -9.38 29.25 -11.39
CA ALA A 199 -10.64 29.69 -10.81
C ALA A 199 -10.46 30.23 -9.38
N TYR A 200 -9.67 29.55 -8.56
CA TYR A 200 -9.43 29.95 -7.16
C TYR A 200 -8.43 31.10 -7.01
N THR A 201 -7.62 31.41 -8.02
CA THR A 201 -6.67 32.54 -7.98
C THR A 201 -7.17 33.79 -8.70
N THR A 202 -8.09 33.66 -9.67
CA THR A 202 -8.68 34.81 -10.37
C THR A 202 -9.69 35.52 -9.47
N LYS A 203 -9.66 36.86 -9.42
CA LYS A 203 -10.60 37.63 -8.60
C LYS A 203 -12.00 37.62 -9.20
N VAL A 204 -13.00 37.81 -8.34
CA VAL A 204 -14.40 37.97 -8.76
C VAL A 204 -14.51 39.14 -9.73
N GLY A 205 -15.16 38.91 -10.88
CA GLY A 205 -15.32 39.84 -12.00
C GLY A 205 -14.20 39.83 -13.04
N GLU A 206 -13.05 39.20 -12.76
CA GLU A 206 -11.88 39.21 -13.66
C GLU A 206 -11.82 37.99 -14.60
N ILE A 207 -11.08 38.16 -15.70
CA ILE A 207 -10.74 37.09 -16.66
C ILE A 207 -9.38 36.49 -16.30
N SER A 208 -9.34 35.16 -16.17
CA SER A 208 -8.11 34.43 -15.87
C SER A 208 -7.04 34.61 -16.95
N GLU A 209 -5.80 34.24 -16.61
CA GLU A 209 -4.80 33.92 -17.63
C GLU A 209 -5.22 32.70 -18.48
N ILE A 210 -4.51 32.46 -19.59
CA ILE A 210 -4.77 31.30 -20.46
C ILE A 210 -4.36 30.02 -19.73
N ILE A 211 -5.30 29.09 -19.60
CA ILE A 211 -5.14 27.84 -18.88
C ILE A 211 -4.94 26.70 -19.87
N ARG A 212 -3.90 25.89 -19.70
CA ARG A 212 -3.72 24.65 -20.46
C ARG A 212 -4.25 23.46 -19.67
N THR A 213 -5.10 22.65 -20.28
CA THR A 213 -5.60 21.38 -19.73
C THR A 213 -5.53 20.26 -20.78
N GLN A 214 -5.94 19.05 -20.40
CA GLN A 214 -6.11 17.91 -21.32
C GLN A 214 -7.14 18.14 -22.44
N PHE A 215 -8.03 19.12 -22.28
CA PHE A 215 -9.09 19.40 -23.25
C PHE A 215 -8.70 20.48 -24.26
N GLY A 216 -7.71 21.32 -23.95
CA GLY A 216 -7.35 22.45 -24.78
C GLY A 216 -6.82 23.64 -23.99
N TYR A 217 -7.03 24.82 -24.55
CA TYR A 217 -6.79 26.08 -23.88
C TYR A 217 -8.09 26.71 -23.41
N HIS A 218 -8.07 27.25 -22.20
CA HIS A 218 -9.24 27.86 -21.58
C HIS A 218 -8.93 29.29 -21.12
N ILE A 219 -9.98 30.09 -21.05
CA ILE A 219 -10.06 31.27 -20.17
C ILE A 219 -11.36 31.17 -19.38
N LEU A 220 -11.37 31.70 -18.16
CA LEU A 220 -12.56 31.73 -17.33
C LEU A 220 -12.80 33.13 -16.76
N ARG A 221 -14.06 33.42 -16.44
CA ARG A 221 -14.48 34.58 -15.64
C ARG A 221 -15.01 34.07 -14.32
N VAL A 222 -14.51 34.60 -13.20
CA VAL A 222 -15.08 34.28 -11.88
C VAL A 222 -16.26 35.20 -11.62
N ASN A 223 -17.46 34.65 -11.51
CA ASN A 223 -18.69 35.42 -11.33
C ASN A 223 -18.96 35.72 -9.86
N ASP A 224 -18.72 34.73 -8.98
CA ASP A 224 -18.99 34.84 -7.56
C ASP A 224 -18.18 33.81 -6.74
N ARG A 225 -18.07 34.04 -5.42
CA ARG A 225 -17.55 33.09 -4.44
C ARG A 225 -18.41 33.08 -3.20
N ARG A 226 -18.62 31.89 -2.63
CA ARG A 226 -19.39 31.74 -1.39
C ARG A 226 -18.78 30.69 -0.49
N LEU A 227 -19.02 30.83 0.81
CA LEU A 227 -18.74 29.75 1.76
C LEU A 227 -19.56 28.52 1.37
N LYS A 228 -18.91 27.35 1.41
CA LYS A 228 -19.56 26.09 1.16
C LYS A 228 -20.59 25.84 2.26
N GLN A 229 -21.82 25.62 1.84
CA GLN A 229 -22.90 25.37 2.77
C GLN A 229 -22.83 23.94 3.30
N PRO A 230 -23.11 23.73 4.60
CA PRO A 230 -23.03 22.40 5.19
C PRO A 230 -24.07 21.49 4.55
N LYS A 231 -23.73 20.20 4.44
CA LYS A 231 -24.71 19.19 4.03
C LYS A 231 -25.80 19.07 5.07
N ILE A 232 -27.01 18.72 4.65
CA ILE A 232 -28.11 18.39 5.56
C ILE A 232 -28.43 16.90 5.46
N LYS A 233 -28.94 16.36 6.56
CA LYS A 233 -29.54 15.03 6.61
C LYS A 233 -31.04 15.21 6.78
N VAL A 234 -31.79 14.50 5.95
CA VAL A 234 -33.25 14.49 5.97
C VAL A 234 -33.75 13.07 5.77
N ALA A 235 -34.98 12.83 6.21
CA ALA A 235 -35.79 11.70 5.79
C ALA A 235 -36.91 12.17 4.87
N HIS A 236 -37.43 11.30 3.99
CA HIS A 236 -38.59 11.63 3.18
C HIS A 236 -39.64 10.52 3.15
N ILE A 237 -40.86 10.89 2.78
CA ILE A 237 -41.89 9.99 2.25
C ILE A 237 -42.18 10.46 0.84
N MET A 238 -42.12 9.55 -0.12
CA MET A 238 -42.30 9.87 -1.53
C MET A 238 -43.51 9.13 -2.11
N VAL A 239 -44.31 9.81 -2.92
CA VAL A 239 -45.35 9.19 -3.76
C VAL A 239 -45.04 9.53 -5.22
N PHE A 240 -44.84 8.53 -6.08
CA PHE A 240 -44.52 8.76 -7.49
C PHE A 240 -45.68 9.47 -8.20
N ASP A 241 -45.34 10.53 -8.96
CA ASP A 241 -46.21 11.16 -9.94
C ASP A 241 -45.68 10.78 -11.34
N ASN A 242 -46.27 9.78 -11.97
CA ASN A 242 -45.81 9.24 -13.25
C ASN A 242 -46.94 9.28 -14.28
N GLU A 243 -46.73 10.04 -15.36
CA GLU A 243 -47.65 10.13 -16.50
C GLU A 243 -47.96 8.76 -17.14
N LYS A 244 -47.05 7.79 -17.07
CA LYS A 244 -47.24 6.43 -17.63
C LYS A 244 -48.04 5.48 -16.75
N LYS A 245 -48.18 5.77 -15.45
CA LYS A 245 -48.87 4.89 -14.48
C LYS A 245 -50.17 5.48 -13.91
N LYS A 246 -50.55 6.71 -14.29
CA LYS A 246 -51.77 7.38 -13.84
C LYS A 246 -52.01 7.14 -12.34
N ASN A 247 -51.09 7.59 -11.51
CA ASN A 247 -51.37 7.73 -10.09
C ASN A 247 -52.22 9.01 -9.96
N GLU A 248 -53.48 8.96 -10.40
CA GLU A 248 -54.38 10.13 -10.59
C GLU A 248 -54.59 10.94 -9.29
N HIS A 249 -54.14 10.42 -8.15
CA HIS A 249 -54.34 10.99 -6.82
C HIS A 249 -53.03 11.05 -6.00
N ALA A 250 -51.86 11.15 -6.66
CA ALA A 250 -50.57 11.22 -5.94
C ALA A 250 -50.49 12.40 -4.96
N GLU A 251 -51.05 13.54 -5.35
CA GLU A 251 -51.18 14.72 -4.51
C GLU A 251 -52.15 14.50 -3.34
N GLU A 252 -53.30 13.87 -3.57
CA GLU A 252 -54.25 13.56 -2.50
C GLU A 252 -53.64 12.59 -1.49
N LYS A 253 -53.01 11.51 -1.97
CA LYS A 253 -52.36 10.51 -1.12
C LYS A 253 -51.24 11.11 -0.27
N ILE A 254 -50.38 11.98 -0.83
CA ILE A 254 -49.35 12.61 -0.01
C ILE A 254 -49.97 13.58 1.02
N ASN A 255 -51.06 14.26 0.68
CA ASN A 255 -51.78 15.14 1.61
C ASN A 255 -52.44 14.34 2.75
N GLU A 256 -52.99 13.15 2.49
CA GLU A 256 -53.49 12.23 3.52
C GLU A 256 -52.38 11.78 4.47
N ILE A 257 -51.23 11.37 3.92
CA ILE A 257 -50.06 11.00 4.72
C ILE A 257 -49.58 12.19 5.56
N TYR A 258 -49.58 13.41 5.00
CA TYR A 258 -49.23 14.62 5.73
C TYR A 258 -50.22 14.90 6.87
N ALA A 259 -51.52 14.73 6.65
CA ALA A 259 -52.54 14.88 7.69
C ALA A 259 -52.34 13.87 8.84
N LEU A 260 -52.00 12.60 8.52
CA LEU A 260 -51.65 11.59 9.53
C LEU A 260 -50.42 12.00 10.36
N LEU A 261 -49.38 12.55 9.70
CA LEU A 261 -48.21 13.09 10.41
C LEU A 261 -48.58 14.24 11.34
N MET A 262 -49.46 15.15 10.91
CA MET A 262 -49.96 16.26 11.74
C MET A 262 -50.82 15.78 12.92
N GLN A 263 -51.43 14.59 12.81
CA GLN A 263 -52.16 13.93 13.90
C GLN A 263 -51.25 13.18 14.89
N GLY A 264 -49.93 13.16 14.65
CA GLY A 264 -48.94 12.55 15.54
C GLY A 264 -48.53 11.13 15.16
N GLU A 265 -48.92 10.63 13.98
CA GLU A 265 -48.46 9.33 13.49
C GLU A 265 -46.95 9.31 13.23
N SER A 266 -46.34 8.14 13.43
CA SER A 266 -44.89 7.99 13.28
C SER A 266 -44.45 8.14 11.83
N PHE A 267 -43.55 9.09 11.57
CA PHE A 267 -42.92 9.28 10.26
C PHE A 267 -42.27 8.00 9.74
N VAL A 268 -41.59 7.24 10.61
CA VAL A 268 -40.90 6.00 10.22
C VAL A 268 -41.90 4.94 9.77
N SER A 269 -43.03 4.81 10.46
CA SER A 269 -44.09 3.87 10.10
C SER A 269 -44.72 4.25 8.75
N LEU A 270 -45.07 5.52 8.57
CA LEU A 270 -45.66 6.01 7.32
C LEU A 270 -44.66 5.94 6.15
N ALA A 271 -43.38 6.20 6.38
CA ALA A 271 -42.34 6.04 5.36
C ALA A 271 -42.23 4.57 4.92
N LYS A 272 -42.19 3.62 5.86
CA LYS A 272 -42.12 2.18 5.55
C LYS A 272 -43.35 1.68 4.82
N GLN A 273 -44.53 2.16 5.21
CA GLN A 273 -45.80 1.68 4.68
C GLN A 273 -46.14 2.32 3.32
N PHE A 274 -45.92 3.62 3.17
CA PHE A 274 -46.48 4.39 2.06
C PHE A 274 -45.46 5.01 1.11
N SER A 275 -44.17 5.11 1.49
CA SER A 275 -43.17 5.66 0.58
C SER A 275 -42.92 4.72 -0.60
N ASP A 276 -42.95 5.28 -1.80
CA ASP A 276 -42.64 4.62 -3.04
C ASP A 276 -41.11 4.55 -3.30
N ASP A 277 -40.30 5.39 -2.62
CA ASP A 277 -38.85 5.17 -2.55
C ASP A 277 -38.53 4.07 -1.53
N LYS A 278 -38.48 2.82 -2.02
CA LYS A 278 -38.19 1.65 -1.18
C LYS A 278 -36.79 1.66 -0.57
N ASN A 279 -35.82 2.34 -1.18
CA ASN A 279 -34.45 2.40 -0.67
C ASN A 279 -34.35 3.30 0.56
N SER A 280 -35.07 4.41 0.60
CA SER A 280 -35.15 5.27 1.79
C SER A 280 -36.13 4.69 2.82
N ALA A 281 -37.27 4.15 2.40
CA ALA A 281 -38.30 3.59 3.28
C ALA A 281 -37.77 2.54 4.28
N ILE A 282 -36.96 1.59 3.81
CA ILE A 282 -36.34 0.55 4.65
C ILE A 282 -35.38 1.15 5.68
N ARG A 283 -34.79 2.32 5.37
CA ARG A 283 -33.89 3.10 6.25
C ARG A 283 -34.65 4.22 6.97
N ASP A 284 -35.89 3.95 7.36
CA ASP A 284 -36.75 4.87 8.11
C ASP A 284 -37.03 6.20 7.36
N GLY A 285 -36.97 6.16 6.03
CA GLY A 285 -37.09 7.32 5.13
C GLY A 285 -35.78 8.09 4.93
N ASN A 286 -34.67 7.73 5.58
CA ASN A 286 -33.44 8.51 5.56
C ASN A 286 -32.76 8.53 4.18
N LEU A 287 -32.36 9.73 3.76
CA LEU A 287 -31.50 9.95 2.59
C LEU A 287 -30.03 10.04 2.99
N LYS A 288 -29.14 9.86 2.00
CA LYS A 288 -27.72 10.19 2.18
C LYS A 288 -27.59 11.71 2.34
N PRO A 289 -26.71 12.22 3.22
CA PRO A 289 -26.53 13.66 3.36
C PRO A 289 -26.14 14.33 2.04
N PHE A 290 -26.74 15.48 1.76
CA PHE A 290 -26.56 16.21 0.51
C PHE A 290 -26.42 17.72 0.75
N GLY A 291 -25.68 18.38 -0.13
CA GLY A 291 -25.53 19.83 -0.23
C GLY A 291 -26.42 20.41 -1.35
N HIS A 292 -26.35 21.72 -1.58
CA HIS A 292 -27.01 22.35 -2.71
C HIS A 292 -26.47 21.82 -4.05
N GLY A 293 -27.36 21.41 -4.95
CA GLY A 293 -27.03 20.90 -6.29
C GLY A 293 -26.61 19.43 -6.34
N ASP A 294 -26.57 18.72 -5.20
CA ASP A 294 -26.24 17.29 -5.14
C ASP A 294 -27.39 16.42 -5.69
N LEU A 295 -28.64 16.89 -5.58
CA LEU A 295 -29.85 16.19 -6.03
C LEU A 295 -30.38 16.76 -7.35
N ARG A 296 -30.88 15.87 -8.21
CA ARG A 296 -31.60 16.26 -9.44
C ARG A 296 -33.06 16.66 -9.16
N ALA A 297 -33.30 17.41 -8.09
CA ALA A 297 -34.63 17.81 -7.65
C ALA A 297 -34.58 19.19 -6.97
N PRO A 298 -34.52 20.30 -7.74
CA PRO A 298 -34.30 21.64 -7.19
C PRO A 298 -35.36 22.08 -6.17
N GLU A 299 -36.63 21.80 -6.43
CA GLU A 299 -37.72 22.15 -5.51
C GLU A 299 -37.67 21.32 -4.21
N PHE A 300 -37.23 20.06 -4.29
CA PHE A 300 -37.02 19.23 -3.10
C PHE A 300 -35.88 19.80 -2.25
N GLU A 301 -34.74 20.16 -2.85
CA GLU A 301 -33.63 20.77 -2.12
C GLU A 301 -34.06 22.08 -1.48
N LYS A 302 -34.71 22.97 -2.23
CA LYS A 302 -35.20 24.25 -1.72
C LYS A 302 -36.10 24.07 -0.49
N ALA A 303 -37.00 23.10 -0.52
CA ALA A 303 -37.85 22.78 0.62
C ALA A 303 -37.08 22.11 1.78
N ALA A 304 -36.09 21.26 1.50
CA ALA A 304 -35.28 20.62 2.53
C ALA A 304 -34.41 21.63 3.29
N PHE A 305 -33.79 22.58 2.58
CA PHE A 305 -32.92 23.62 3.14
C PHE A 305 -33.68 24.76 3.82
N SER A 306 -35.01 24.87 3.65
CA SER A 306 -35.83 25.81 4.42
C SER A 306 -36.18 25.29 5.82
N LEU A 307 -35.93 24.00 6.10
CA LEU A 307 -36.13 23.40 7.41
C LEU A 307 -34.89 23.62 8.29
N THR A 308 -35.11 23.97 9.55
CA THR A 308 -34.04 24.35 10.48
C THR A 308 -34.09 23.58 11.81
N GLU A 309 -35.24 23.03 12.19
CA GLU A 309 -35.43 22.34 13.46
C GLU A 309 -35.48 20.81 13.28
N LYS A 310 -34.79 20.08 14.16
CA LYS A 310 -34.80 18.61 14.12
C LYS A 310 -36.22 18.07 14.28
N GLY A 311 -36.65 17.25 13.33
CA GLY A 311 -38.01 16.70 13.25
C GLY A 311 -39.01 17.57 12.50
N GLN A 312 -38.64 18.79 12.08
CA GLN A 312 -39.51 19.68 11.31
C GLN A 312 -39.92 19.03 9.98
N LEU A 313 -41.20 19.12 9.66
CA LEU A 313 -41.78 18.58 8.43
C LEU A 313 -42.00 19.69 7.39
N SER A 314 -41.70 19.41 6.13
CA SER A 314 -42.18 20.23 5.02
C SER A 314 -43.67 19.96 4.78
N ALA A 315 -44.38 20.93 4.20
CA ALA A 315 -45.60 20.63 3.47
C ALA A 315 -45.29 19.66 2.30
N PRO A 316 -46.30 19.01 1.69
CA PRO A 316 -46.08 18.23 0.47
C PRO A 316 -45.44 19.07 -0.65
N VAL A 317 -44.32 18.61 -1.18
CA VAL A 317 -43.51 19.29 -2.20
C VAL A 317 -43.46 18.45 -3.47
N LYS A 318 -43.77 19.06 -4.61
CA LYS A 318 -43.70 18.42 -5.92
C LYS A 318 -42.30 18.53 -6.51
N SER A 319 -41.74 17.41 -6.96
CA SER A 319 -40.46 17.33 -7.70
C SER A 319 -40.66 16.61 -9.04
N SER A 320 -39.60 16.50 -9.84
CA SER A 320 -39.59 15.70 -11.08
C SER A 320 -39.82 14.20 -10.87
N PHE A 321 -39.71 13.72 -9.64
CA PHE A 321 -39.89 12.31 -9.30
C PHE A 321 -41.27 12.02 -8.69
N GLY A 322 -42.00 13.03 -8.22
CA GLY A 322 -43.27 12.86 -7.53
C GLY A 322 -43.47 13.86 -6.41
N TRP A 323 -44.36 13.52 -5.48
CA TRP A 323 -44.63 14.30 -4.30
C TRP A 323 -43.85 13.79 -3.09
N HIS A 324 -43.41 14.70 -2.24
CA HIS A 324 -42.56 14.40 -1.09
C HIS A 324 -43.00 15.13 0.17
N ILE A 325 -42.92 14.46 1.31
CA ILE A 325 -42.86 15.10 2.63
C ILE A 325 -41.46 14.90 3.17
N ILE A 326 -40.81 15.98 3.59
CA ILE A 326 -39.43 15.99 4.04
C ILE A 326 -39.42 16.19 5.55
N LYS A 327 -38.63 15.40 6.27
CA LYS A 327 -38.37 15.57 7.70
C LYS A 327 -36.92 15.94 7.90
N PHE A 328 -36.65 17.08 8.51
CA PHE A 328 -35.30 17.51 8.82
C PHE A 328 -34.70 16.69 9.97
N GLU A 329 -33.47 16.22 9.84
CA GLU A 329 -32.78 15.48 10.90
C GLU A 329 -31.70 16.33 11.55
N GLU A 330 -30.71 16.79 10.78
CA GLU A 330 -29.60 17.58 11.29
C GLU A 330 -28.80 18.25 10.18
N ILE A 331 -28.11 19.34 10.53
CA ILE A 331 -27.01 19.89 9.73
C ILE A 331 -25.77 19.03 9.99
N VAL A 332 -25.14 18.53 8.92
CA VAL A 332 -23.89 17.78 9.02
C VAL A 332 -22.78 18.75 9.39
N LYS A 333 -22.10 18.46 10.50
CA LYS A 333 -20.91 19.21 10.90
C LYS A 333 -19.81 19.05 9.85
N GLU A 334 -19.29 20.16 9.35
CA GLU A 334 -18.13 20.14 8.47
C GLU A 334 -16.91 19.56 9.21
N PRO A 335 -16.18 18.60 8.61
CA PRO A 335 -15.05 17.98 9.25
C PRO A 335 -13.88 18.95 9.36
N THR A 336 -13.14 18.83 10.46
CA THR A 336 -11.88 19.54 10.69
C THR A 336 -10.79 19.06 9.74
N PHE A 337 -9.76 19.88 9.52
CA PHE A 337 -8.59 19.48 8.73
C PHE A 337 -8.01 18.15 9.20
N VAL A 338 -7.90 17.95 10.52
CA VAL A 338 -7.35 16.72 11.12
C VAL A 338 -8.17 15.48 10.73
N GLU A 339 -9.50 15.60 10.73
CA GLU A 339 -10.41 14.49 10.40
C GLU A 339 -10.32 14.08 8.93
N ILE A 340 -10.12 15.04 8.01
CA ILE A 340 -10.07 14.75 6.56
C ILE A 340 -8.69 14.75 5.94
N LYS A 341 -7.63 15.06 6.69
CA LYS A 341 -6.24 15.13 6.19
C LYS A 341 -5.83 13.86 5.43
N SER A 342 -6.10 12.68 6.01
CA SER A 342 -5.73 11.40 5.37
C SER A 342 -6.42 11.19 4.02
N ASP A 343 -7.70 11.59 3.91
CA ASP A 343 -8.44 11.45 2.66
C ASP A 343 -8.05 12.50 1.62
N LEU A 344 -7.73 13.73 2.06
CA LEU A 344 -7.15 14.75 1.20
C LEU A 344 -5.77 14.31 0.69
N GLU A 345 -4.92 13.75 1.54
CA GLU A 345 -3.63 13.19 1.13
C GLU A 345 -3.77 12.13 0.04
N LYS A 346 -4.72 11.21 0.20
CA LYS A 346 -5.01 10.21 -0.84
C LYS A 346 -5.40 10.87 -2.15
N LYS A 347 -6.36 11.81 -2.13
CA LYS A 347 -6.85 12.52 -3.32
C LYS A 347 -5.76 13.34 -4.01
N VAL A 348 -4.90 14.02 -3.24
CA VAL A 348 -3.74 14.77 -3.75
C VAL A 348 -2.74 13.82 -4.39
N LYS A 349 -2.48 12.67 -3.77
CA LYS A 349 -1.55 11.63 -4.26
C LYS A 349 -2.10 10.81 -5.44
N SER A 350 -3.42 10.84 -5.70
CA SER A 350 -4.08 9.94 -6.67
C SER A 350 -4.87 10.64 -7.80
N GLY A 351 -4.51 11.87 -8.18
CA GLY A 351 -5.21 12.64 -9.22
C GLY A 351 -4.31 13.61 -9.98
N ASP A 352 -4.89 14.64 -10.61
CA ASP A 352 -4.13 15.63 -11.39
C ASP A 352 -3.10 16.41 -10.54
N ARG A 353 -3.40 16.61 -9.25
CA ARG A 353 -2.45 17.22 -8.30
C ARG A 353 -1.18 16.38 -8.11
N ALA A 354 -1.23 15.07 -8.30
CA ALA A 354 -0.05 14.22 -8.23
C ALA A 354 0.95 14.55 -9.33
N LYS A 355 0.48 14.97 -10.52
CA LYS A 355 1.35 15.40 -11.61
C LYS A 355 2.17 16.62 -11.23
N VAL A 356 1.58 17.56 -10.49
CA VAL A 356 2.28 18.76 -9.99
C VAL A 356 3.37 18.38 -9.00
N VAL A 357 3.07 17.44 -8.09
CA VAL A 357 4.08 16.90 -7.17
C VAL A 357 5.22 16.24 -7.94
N THR A 358 4.92 15.38 -8.92
CA THR A 358 5.94 14.73 -9.76
C THR A 358 6.77 15.75 -10.53
N GLN A 359 6.15 16.76 -11.14
CA GLN A 359 6.85 17.81 -11.90
C GLN A 359 7.76 18.66 -11.00
N ALA A 360 7.31 19.01 -9.80
CA ALA A 360 8.12 19.74 -8.83
C ALA A 360 9.32 18.90 -8.36
N ILE A 361 9.09 17.60 -8.13
CA ILE A 361 10.16 16.66 -7.79
C ILE A 361 11.17 16.56 -8.94
N ASN A 362 10.70 16.32 -10.17
CA ASN A 362 11.57 16.24 -11.35
C ASN A 362 12.38 17.52 -11.55
N SER A 363 11.78 18.69 -11.31
CA SER A 363 12.50 19.96 -11.36
C SER A 363 13.61 20.02 -10.32
N LYS A 364 13.34 19.63 -9.07
CA LYS A 364 14.37 19.51 -8.03
C LYS A 364 15.48 18.52 -8.39
N ILE A 365 15.14 17.38 -9.00
CA ILE A 365 16.13 16.38 -9.46
C ILE A 365 17.03 17.01 -10.53
N LYS A 366 16.44 17.65 -11.55
CA LYS A 366 17.14 18.31 -12.64
C LYS A 366 18.05 19.43 -12.14
N ASP A 367 17.55 20.27 -11.23
CA ASP A 367 18.32 21.39 -10.67
C ASP A 367 19.49 20.88 -9.81
N LYS A 368 19.27 19.80 -9.05
CA LYS A 368 20.29 19.22 -8.15
C LYS A 368 21.43 18.54 -8.91
N TYR A 369 21.13 17.80 -9.97
CA TYR A 369 22.11 16.96 -10.66
C TYR A 369 22.53 17.48 -12.04
N GLY A 370 21.86 18.50 -12.56
CA GLY A 370 22.09 19.04 -13.90
C GLY A 370 21.33 18.24 -14.97
N TYR A 371 20.66 18.96 -15.88
CA TYR A 371 19.85 18.39 -16.95
C TYR A 371 20.18 19.04 -18.29
N ILE A 372 20.34 18.24 -19.33
CA ILE A 372 20.55 18.72 -20.71
C ILE A 372 19.50 18.07 -21.60
N GLU A 373 18.70 18.89 -22.26
CA GLU A 373 17.73 18.44 -23.27
C GLU A 373 18.47 17.94 -24.53
N GLY A 374 18.00 16.84 -25.10
CA GLY A 374 18.51 16.27 -26.33
C GLY A 374 17.54 16.42 -27.51
N VAL A 375 17.51 15.41 -28.35
CA VAL A 375 16.66 15.36 -29.56
C VAL A 375 15.25 14.92 -29.17
N SER A 376 14.24 15.58 -29.75
CA SER A 376 12.84 15.18 -29.55
C SER A 376 12.57 13.75 -30.04
N TYR A 377 11.88 12.96 -29.23
CA TYR A 377 11.51 11.59 -29.57
C TYR A 377 10.50 11.51 -30.72
N SER A 378 9.57 12.47 -30.79
CA SER A 378 8.33 12.32 -31.60
C SER A 378 8.60 12.07 -33.09
N PRO A 379 9.44 12.85 -33.80
CA PRO A 379 9.66 12.66 -35.23
C PRO A 379 10.15 11.25 -35.61
N PHE A 380 11.04 10.67 -34.81
CA PHE A 380 11.58 9.33 -35.04
C PHE A 380 10.58 8.24 -34.67
N PHE A 381 10.00 8.33 -33.45
CA PHE A 381 9.15 7.26 -32.92
C PHE A 381 7.77 7.19 -33.57
N GLU A 382 7.28 8.30 -34.14
CA GLU A 382 6.04 8.30 -34.92
C GLU A 382 6.12 7.42 -36.16
N GLU A 383 7.30 7.28 -36.77
CA GLU A 383 7.53 6.39 -37.91
C GLU A 383 8.00 5.00 -37.47
N PHE A 384 8.94 4.96 -36.52
CA PHE A 384 9.57 3.73 -36.05
C PHE A 384 8.59 2.76 -35.35
N VAL A 385 7.59 3.28 -34.63
CA VAL A 385 6.60 2.46 -33.93
C VAL A 385 5.43 2.16 -34.86
N THR A 386 5.17 0.87 -35.10
CA THR A 386 4.07 0.42 -35.97
C THR A 386 2.78 0.16 -35.17
N ASP A 387 1.65 0.08 -35.86
CA ASP A 387 0.32 -0.17 -35.26
C ASP A 387 0.20 -1.52 -34.53
N SER A 388 1.19 -2.41 -34.67
CA SER A 388 1.30 -3.63 -33.87
C SER A 388 1.36 -3.35 -32.35
N VAL A 389 1.74 -2.12 -31.95
CA VAL A 389 1.78 -1.70 -30.55
C VAL A 389 0.40 -1.72 -29.90
N PHE A 390 -0.67 -1.39 -30.64
CA PHE A 390 -2.05 -1.47 -30.15
C PHE A 390 -2.50 -2.92 -29.89
N LYS A 391 -1.85 -3.88 -30.57
CA LYS A 391 -2.09 -5.31 -30.42
C LYS A 391 -1.14 -5.95 -29.39
N ARG A 392 -0.30 -5.16 -28.72
CA ARG A 392 0.73 -5.61 -27.75
C ARG A 392 1.76 -6.56 -28.35
N LYS A 393 2.06 -6.40 -29.64
CA LYS A 393 2.95 -7.25 -30.43
C LYS A 393 4.07 -6.48 -31.11
N TRP A 394 4.25 -5.20 -30.74
CA TRP A 394 5.33 -4.42 -31.29
C TRP A 394 6.67 -4.92 -30.77
N GLU A 395 7.60 -5.13 -31.68
CA GLU A 395 8.96 -5.57 -31.44
C GLU A 395 9.87 -4.65 -32.23
N PHE A 396 11.11 -4.48 -31.77
CA PHE A 396 12.09 -3.65 -32.45
C PHE A 396 13.46 -4.33 -32.45
N GLU A 397 14.20 -4.09 -33.52
CA GLU A 397 15.64 -4.35 -33.55
C GLU A 397 16.38 -3.17 -32.95
N LYS A 398 17.54 -3.42 -32.35
CA LYS A 398 18.34 -2.37 -31.72
C LYS A 398 18.64 -1.26 -32.74
N ILE A 399 18.32 -0.03 -32.37
CA ILE A 399 18.58 1.16 -33.20
C ILE A 399 20.10 1.30 -33.36
N PRO A 400 20.63 1.41 -34.59
CA PRO A 400 22.06 1.54 -34.85
C PRO A 400 22.68 2.75 -34.13
N SER A 401 23.96 2.65 -33.74
CA SER A 401 24.61 3.70 -32.94
C SER A 401 24.63 5.10 -33.58
N ASN A 402 24.53 5.20 -34.91
CA ASN A 402 24.44 6.46 -35.65
C ASN A 402 23.03 7.10 -35.60
N GLU A 403 22.01 6.32 -35.27
CA GLU A 403 20.60 6.75 -35.15
C GLU A 403 20.10 6.73 -33.70
N ASP A 404 20.86 6.14 -32.77
CA ASP A 404 20.57 6.10 -31.34
C ASP A 404 20.88 7.44 -30.66
N LEU A 405 20.05 8.44 -30.98
CA LEU A 405 20.23 9.82 -30.53
C LEU A 405 19.92 9.97 -29.04
N MET A 406 20.59 10.92 -28.41
CA MET A 406 20.37 11.31 -27.03
C MET A 406 19.03 12.03 -26.89
N LEU A 407 18.16 11.54 -26.01
CA LEU A 407 16.90 12.19 -25.61
C LEU A 407 17.17 13.29 -24.58
N PHE A 408 17.97 12.98 -23.57
CA PHE A 408 18.40 13.91 -22.54
C PHE A 408 19.54 13.32 -21.71
N THR A 409 20.20 14.17 -20.91
CA THR A 409 21.09 13.75 -19.84
C THR A 409 20.57 14.19 -18.48
N ILE A 410 20.86 13.38 -17.46
CA ILE A 410 20.67 13.73 -16.04
C ILE A 410 21.96 13.39 -15.29
N GLY A 411 22.66 14.41 -14.81
CA GLY A 411 24.03 14.28 -14.30
C GLY A 411 24.96 13.61 -15.31
N ASN A 412 25.47 12.44 -14.97
CA ASN A 412 26.35 11.63 -15.82
C ASN A 412 25.62 10.51 -16.59
N SER A 413 24.30 10.42 -16.49
CA SER A 413 23.49 9.42 -17.19
C SER A 413 22.98 9.98 -18.52
N GLU A 414 23.31 9.31 -19.62
CA GLU A 414 22.82 9.61 -20.96
C GLU A 414 21.65 8.68 -21.29
N VAL A 415 20.50 9.24 -21.66
CA VAL A 415 19.29 8.49 -22.01
C VAL A 415 19.04 8.62 -23.51
N LYS A 416 18.88 7.49 -24.21
CA LYS A 416 18.83 7.43 -25.69
C LYS A 416 17.57 6.81 -26.25
N PHE A 417 17.46 6.82 -27.59
CA PHE A 417 16.33 6.22 -28.31
C PHE A 417 16.17 4.73 -27.99
N ASN A 418 17.25 3.95 -27.94
CA ASN A 418 17.18 2.53 -27.58
C ASN A 418 16.56 2.29 -26.19
N ASP A 419 16.83 3.15 -25.21
CA ASP A 419 16.20 3.06 -23.89
C ASP A 419 14.68 3.23 -23.98
N PHE A 420 14.23 4.23 -24.75
CA PHE A 420 12.80 4.49 -24.90
C PHE A 420 12.09 3.42 -25.73
N ALA A 421 12.72 2.90 -26.78
CA ALA A 421 12.23 1.77 -27.54
C ALA A 421 12.05 0.53 -26.66
N GLY A 422 13.03 0.22 -25.81
CA GLY A 422 12.92 -0.84 -24.80
C GLY A 422 11.73 -0.62 -23.86
N PHE A 423 11.57 0.60 -23.36
CA PHE A 423 10.44 0.95 -22.51
C PHE A 423 9.08 0.78 -23.21
N ILE A 424 8.92 1.22 -24.47
CA ILE A 424 7.69 1.04 -25.24
C ILE A 424 7.36 -0.44 -25.38
N LYS A 425 8.37 -1.26 -25.70
CA LYS A 425 8.21 -2.71 -25.87
C LYS A 425 7.67 -3.38 -24.60
N GLU A 426 8.19 -3.01 -23.44
CA GLU A 426 7.70 -3.53 -22.15
C GLU A 426 6.32 -2.97 -21.80
N LYS A 427 6.15 -1.65 -21.96
CA LYS A 427 4.98 -0.90 -21.50
C LYS A 427 3.71 -1.20 -22.29
N GLN A 428 3.82 -1.59 -23.56
CA GLN A 428 2.65 -1.96 -24.38
C GLN A 428 1.82 -3.11 -23.77
N GLN A 429 2.40 -3.93 -22.88
CA GLN A 429 1.69 -5.04 -22.23
C GLN A 429 0.67 -4.58 -21.19
N THR A 430 0.61 -3.28 -20.90
CA THR A 430 -0.32 -2.73 -19.91
C THR A 430 -1.79 -2.83 -20.33
N PRO A 431 -2.74 -2.88 -19.37
CA PRO A 431 -4.17 -3.00 -19.67
C PRO A 431 -4.78 -1.80 -20.42
N LYS A 432 -4.19 -0.61 -20.28
CA LYS A 432 -4.69 0.64 -20.87
C LYS A 432 -4.69 0.54 -22.40
N ARG A 433 -5.84 0.82 -23.02
CA ARG A 433 -6.01 0.79 -24.48
C ARG A 433 -5.83 2.19 -25.04
N TYR A 434 -5.16 2.27 -26.18
CA TYR A 434 -4.97 3.49 -26.95
C TYR A 434 -5.56 3.28 -28.34
N THR A 435 -6.11 4.35 -28.90
CA THR A 435 -6.63 4.39 -30.28
C THR A 435 -5.82 5.31 -31.18
N ASP A 436 -4.91 6.07 -30.61
CA ASP A 436 -4.04 7.03 -31.29
C ASP A 436 -2.59 6.78 -30.86
N LYS A 437 -1.68 6.72 -31.85
CA LYS A 437 -0.29 6.34 -31.63
C LYS A 437 0.48 7.46 -30.96
N ASN A 438 0.21 8.71 -31.33
CA ASN A 438 0.88 9.88 -30.77
C ASN A 438 0.50 10.06 -29.31
N VAL A 439 -0.75 9.76 -28.94
CA VAL A 439 -1.21 9.76 -27.54
C VAL A 439 -0.46 8.68 -26.75
N LEU A 440 -0.34 7.47 -27.30
CA LEU A 440 0.42 6.39 -26.67
C LEU A 440 1.88 6.77 -26.45
N LEU A 441 2.56 7.28 -27.47
CA LEU A 441 3.96 7.66 -27.40
C LEU A 441 4.21 8.80 -26.41
N PHE A 442 3.33 9.81 -26.38
CA PHE A 442 3.41 10.90 -25.40
C PHE A 442 3.27 10.41 -23.96
N ASP A 443 2.24 9.60 -23.68
CA ASP A 443 2.04 9.04 -22.34
C ASP A 443 3.22 8.16 -21.91
N PHE A 444 3.73 7.33 -22.83
CA PHE A 444 4.87 6.47 -22.55
C PHE A 444 6.16 7.28 -22.35
N TYR A 445 6.38 8.33 -23.14
CA TYR A 445 7.57 9.18 -22.99
C TYR A 445 7.58 9.92 -21.67
N ASN A 446 6.44 10.49 -21.24
CA ASN A 446 6.35 11.17 -19.94
C ASN A 446 6.62 10.21 -18.79
N GLU A 447 6.04 9.00 -18.83
CA GLU A 447 6.29 8.01 -17.79
C GLU A 447 7.75 7.53 -17.79
N PHE A 448 8.32 7.33 -18.98
CA PHE A 448 9.73 6.96 -19.15
C PHE A 448 10.67 8.05 -18.61
N PHE A 449 10.39 9.31 -18.94
CA PHE A 449 11.13 10.48 -18.48
C PHE A 449 11.11 10.58 -16.95
N ASP A 450 9.92 10.54 -16.36
CA ASP A 450 9.73 10.56 -14.91
C ASP A 450 10.49 9.41 -14.24
N LYS A 451 10.39 8.21 -14.82
CA LYS A 451 11.07 7.01 -14.32
C LYS A 451 12.59 7.19 -14.35
N LYS A 452 13.17 7.63 -15.47
CA LYS A 452 14.63 7.77 -15.60
C LYS A 452 15.21 8.82 -14.64
N LEU A 453 14.53 9.94 -14.43
CA LEU A 453 14.93 10.92 -13.41
C LEU A 453 14.88 10.32 -12.00
N MET A 454 13.82 9.58 -11.70
CA MET A 454 13.64 8.97 -10.38
C MET A 454 14.62 7.82 -10.12
N ASP A 455 14.92 6.99 -11.13
CA ASP A 455 15.93 5.93 -11.04
C ASP A 455 17.32 6.53 -10.77
N TYR A 456 17.70 7.58 -11.52
CA TYR A 456 18.94 8.30 -11.29
C TYR A 456 19.02 8.87 -9.88
N TYR A 457 17.92 9.49 -9.42
CA TYR A 457 17.84 9.98 -8.06
C TYR A 457 18.06 8.88 -7.02
N LYS A 458 17.44 7.70 -7.17
CA LYS A 458 17.59 6.57 -6.23
C LYS A 458 19.02 6.06 -6.20
N GLU A 459 19.66 5.93 -7.36
CA GLU A 459 21.06 5.55 -7.46
C GLU A 459 21.94 6.54 -6.69
N LYS A 460 21.77 7.85 -6.94
CA LYS A 460 22.55 8.88 -6.23
C LYS A 460 22.18 9.02 -4.76
N LEU A 461 20.96 8.66 -4.37
CA LEU A 461 20.56 8.62 -2.97
C LEU A 461 21.28 7.49 -2.23
N GLU A 462 21.38 6.31 -2.84
CA GLU A 462 22.17 5.20 -2.30
C GLU A 462 23.67 5.53 -2.19
N GLU A 463 24.22 6.25 -3.17
CA GLU A 463 25.63 6.66 -3.13
C GLU A 463 25.92 7.73 -2.05
N ASN A 464 25.01 8.68 -1.86
CA ASN A 464 25.29 9.91 -1.10
C ASN A 464 24.59 9.98 0.27
N ASN A 465 23.70 9.04 0.60
CA ASN A 465 23.00 8.99 1.89
C ASN A 465 23.24 7.64 2.58
N GLU A 466 24.13 7.65 3.58
CA GLU A 466 24.58 6.45 4.30
C GLU A 466 23.42 5.76 5.05
N GLU A 467 22.49 6.51 5.62
CA GLU A 467 21.32 5.95 6.33
C GLU A 467 20.37 5.23 5.37
N TYR A 468 20.06 5.86 4.24
CA TYR A 468 19.24 5.26 3.19
C TYR A 468 19.90 4.00 2.64
N ALA A 469 21.19 4.07 2.31
CA ALA A 469 21.94 2.94 1.77
C ALA A 469 21.97 1.75 2.75
N ASN A 470 22.21 2.01 4.04
CA ASN A 470 22.20 0.97 5.06
C ASN A 470 20.81 0.31 5.17
N THR A 471 19.75 1.12 5.27
CA THR A 471 18.38 0.62 5.36
C THR A 471 17.98 -0.19 4.12
N LEU A 472 18.35 0.28 2.94
CA LEU A 472 18.09 -0.40 1.68
C LEU A 472 18.85 -1.73 1.59
N ASN A 473 20.12 -1.76 2.01
CA ASN A 473 20.95 -2.96 1.99
C ASN A 473 20.50 -4.01 3.00
N GLU A 474 20.02 -3.63 4.18
CA GLU A 474 19.42 -4.58 5.12
C GLU A 474 18.24 -5.33 4.47
N TYR A 475 17.36 -4.62 3.77
CA TYR A 475 16.24 -5.24 3.06
C TYR A 475 16.73 -6.10 1.89
N ARG A 476 17.68 -5.57 1.08
CA ARG A 476 18.34 -6.28 -0.03
C ARG A 476 18.88 -7.64 0.42
N TYR A 477 19.67 -7.64 1.49
CA TYR A 477 20.32 -8.84 2.00
C TYR A 477 19.36 -9.76 2.75
N GLY A 478 18.37 -9.22 3.46
CA GLY A 478 17.33 -10.00 4.12
C GLY A 478 16.55 -10.87 3.14
N LEU A 479 16.14 -10.30 2.00
CA LEU A 479 15.46 -11.03 0.93
C LEU A 479 16.35 -12.12 0.32
N LEU A 480 17.62 -11.82 0.04
CA LEU A 480 18.56 -12.80 -0.52
C LEU A 480 18.81 -13.96 0.43
N ILE A 481 18.97 -13.68 1.73
CA ILE A 481 19.17 -14.72 2.73
C ILE A 481 17.91 -15.58 2.86
N PHE A 482 16.73 -14.96 2.88
CA PHE A 482 15.47 -15.71 2.90
C PHE A 482 15.37 -16.67 1.72
N ASP A 483 15.60 -16.20 0.49
CA ASP A 483 15.56 -17.03 -0.71
C ASP A 483 16.64 -18.14 -0.67
N ALA A 484 17.84 -17.83 -0.16
CA ALA A 484 18.91 -18.81 -0.02
C ALA A 484 18.57 -19.88 1.03
N MET A 485 17.98 -19.50 2.16
CA MET A 485 17.56 -20.44 3.19
C MET A 485 16.37 -21.29 2.73
N ASP A 486 15.39 -20.70 2.05
CA ASP A 486 14.27 -21.45 1.50
C ASP A 486 14.74 -22.51 0.50
N LYS A 487 15.59 -22.12 -0.45
CA LYS A 487 16.11 -23.03 -1.47
C LYS A 487 17.01 -24.12 -0.91
N ASN A 488 18.00 -23.76 -0.09
CA ASN A 488 19.07 -24.68 0.32
C ASN A 488 18.74 -25.46 1.60
N ILE A 489 17.82 -24.98 2.44
CA ILE A 489 17.48 -25.60 3.73
C ILE A 489 16.03 -26.03 3.76
N TRP A 490 15.08 -25.10 3.66
CA TRP A 490 13.69 -25.41 4.01
C TRP A 490 13.01 -26.29 2.97
N THR A 491 13.09 -25.91 1.70
CA THR A 491 12.56 -26.69 0.57
C THR A 491 13.36 -27.98 0.39
N ALA A 492 14.69 -27.93 0.55
CA ALA A 492 15.53 -29.13 0.51
C ALA A 492 15.12 -30.17 1.58
N ALA A 493 14.97 -29.77 2.84
CA ALA A 493 14.53 -30.64 3.94
C ALA A 493 13.13 -31.21 3.70
N LYS A 494 12.21 -30.38 3.18
CA LYS A 494 10.82 -30.76 2.94
C LYS A 494 10.69 -31.79 1.82
N LEU A 495 11.50 -31.66 0.77
CA LEU A 495 11.50 -32.57 -0.38
C LEU A 495 12.25 -33.88 -0.09
N ASP A 496 13.23 -33.85 0.81
CA ASP A 496 14.02 -35.03 1.20
C ASP A 496 13.32 -35.91 2.24
N SER A 497 12.25 -36.58 1.81
CA SER A 497 11.49 -37.50 2.68
C SER A 497 12.32 -38.69 3.18
N ILE A 498 13.32 -39.13 2.41
CA ILE A 498 14.18 -40.26 2.76
C ILE A 498 15.19 -39.82 3.82
N GLY A 499 15.89 -38.71 3.61
CA GLY A 499 16.84 -38.17 4.58
C GLY A 499 16.18 -37.74 5.87
N LEU A 500 14.94 -37.22 5.82
CA LEU A 500 14.14 -36.91 7.01
C LEU A 500 13.83 -38.19 7.83
N LYS A 501 13.42 -39.28 7.17
CA LYS A 501 13.14 -40.56 7.84
C LYS A 501 14.42 -41.21 8.39
N ASN A 502 15.53 -41.11 7.65
CA ASN A 502 16.84 -41.56 8.09
C ASN A 502 17.33 -40.76 9.30
N TYR A 503 17.14 -39.44 9.30
CA TYR A 503 17.46 -38.57 10.44
C TYR A 503 16.70 -39.01 11.69
N TYR A 504 15.39 -39.18 11.59
CA TYR A 504 14.58 -39.70 12.69
C TYR A 504 15.10 -41.04 13.20
N THR A 505 15.44 -41.96 12.31
CA THR A 505 15.94 -43.29 12.70
C THR A 505 17.26 -43.20 13.47
N GLN A 506 18.17 -42.31 13.04
CA GLN A 506 19.45 -42.08 13.70
C GLN A 506 19.33 -41.32 15.03
N THR A 507 18.37 -40.39 15.12
CA THR A 507 18.15 -39.52 16.28
C THR A 507 16.95 -39.95 17.11
N LYS A 508 16.51 -41.20 16.95
CA LYS A 508 15.28 -41.75 17.53
C LYS A 508 15.22 -41.58 19.05
N SER A 509 16.37 -41.65 19.72
CA SER A 509 16.54 -41.42 21.16
C SER A 509 16.13 -40.02 21.63
N ASN A 510 16.10 -39.02 20.74
CA ASN A 510 15.73 -37.65 21.08
C ASN A 510 14.21 -37.46 21.18
N TYR A 511 13.43 -38.40 20.62
CA TYR A 511 11.97 -38.32 20.53
C TYR A 511 11.31 -39.39 21.39
N GLN A 512 11.46 -39.28 22.71
CA GLN A 512 10.86 -40.23 23.66
C GLN A 512 9.59 -39.67 24.29
N TRP A 513 8.57 -40.50 24.40
CA TRP A 513 7.53 -40.32 25.40
C TRP A 513 8.14 -40.56 26.77
N LYS A 514 7.80 -39.69 27.72
CA LYS A 514 8.00 -40.00 29.14
C LYS A 514 7.03 -41.10 29.56
N LYS A 515 7.08 -41.50 30.82
CA LYS A 515 6.08 -42.39 31.40
C LYS A 515 4.70 -41.75 31.25
N ARG A 516 3.72 -42.53 30.80
CA ARG A 516 2.36 -42.08 30.49
C ARG A 516 1.32 -42.90 31.24
N ILE A 517 0.12 -42.36 31.33
CA ILE A 517 -1.06 -43.05 31.84
C ILE A 517 -2.23 -42.85 30.89
N ASP A 518 -2.97 -43.92 30.59
CA ASP A 518 -4.33 -43.81 30.05
C ASP A 518 -5.27 -43.55 31.24
N ALA A 519 -5.87 -42.37 31.27
CA ALA A 519 -6.61 -41.90 32.44
C ALA A 519 -7.92 -41.23 32.06
N VAL A 520 -8.96 -41.62 32.80
CA VAL A 520 -10.24 -40.91 32.84
C VAL A 520 -10.25 -40.01 34.07
N ILE A 521 -10.38 -38.71 33.85
CA ILE A 521 -10.45 -37.68 34.89
C ILE A 521 -11.91 -37.25 35.03
N LEU A 522 -12.48 -37.39 36.22
CA LEU A 522 -13.83 -36.98 36.54
C LEU A 522 -13.77 -35.89 37.61
N SER A 523 -14.31 -34.71 37.30
CA SER A 523 -14.28 -33.54 38.16
C SER A 523 -15.68 -33.05 38.52
N SER A 524 -15.87 -32.60 39.76
CA SER A 524 -17.13 -32.05 40.26
C SER A 524 -16.86 -30.89 41.22
N THR A 525 -17.78 -29.94 41.32
CA THR A 525 -17.75 -28.88 42.34
C THR A 525 -18.27 -29.36 43.70
N LYS A 526 -18.83 -30.57 43.79
CA LYS A 526 -19.42 -31.13 45.03
C LYS A 526 -18.66 -32.38 45.49
N GLU A 527 -18.24 -32.39 46.76
CA GLU A 527 -17.56 -33.54 47.35
C GLU A 527 -18.45 -34.79 47.37
N SER A 528 -19.76 -34.62 47.60
CA SER A 528 -20.73 -35.71 47.60
C SER A 528 -20.82 -36.40 46.24
N THR A 529 -20.83 -35.64 45.15
CA THR A 529 -20.80 -36.18 43.79
C THR A 529 -19.47 -36.87 43.50
N ALA A 530 -18.33 -36.32 43.93
CA ALA A 530 -17.04 -37.00 43.78
C ALA A 530 -16.97 -38.33 44.56
N LYS A 531 -17.62 -38.44 45.73
CA LYS A 531 -17.79 -39.71 46.47
C LYS A 531 -18.59 -40.73 45.67
N GLN A 532 -19.73 -40.32 45.09
CA GLN A 532 -20.54 -41.16 44.22
C GLN A 532 -19.76 -41.63 42.99
N VAL A 533 -19.06 -40.72 42.31
CA VAL A 533 -18.18 -41.02 41.18
C VAL A 533 -17.14 -42.08 41.56
N LYS A 534 -16.44 -41.88 42.68
CA LYS A 534 -15.43 -42.84 43.14
C LYS A 534 -16.04 -44.22 43.39
N GLU A 535 -17.20 -44.29 44.02
CA GLU A 535 -17.89 -45.55 44.30
C GLU A 535 -18.32 -46.26 43.01
N LEU A 536 -18.93 -45.54 42.06
CA LEU A 536 -19.37 -46.08 40.78
C LEU A 536 -18.19 -46.59 39.93
N LEU A 537 -17.10 -45.80 39.85
CA LEU A 537 -15.88 -46.23 39.16
C LEU A 537 -15.26 -47.47 39.81
N SER A 538 -15.29 -47.56 41.15
CA SER A 538 -14.76 -48.70 41.90
C SER A 538 -15.59 -49.97 41.70
N LYS A 539 -16.90 -49.82 41.40
CA LYS A 539 -17.81 -50.92 41.03
C LYS A 539 -17.70 -51.30 39.54
N GLY A 540 -16.83 -50.65 38.77
CA GLY A 540 -16.63 -50.94 37.35
C GLY A 540 -17.74 -50.41 36.44
N VAL A 541 -18.54 -49.44 36.90
CA VAL A 541 -19.58 -48.81 36.07
C VAL A 541 -18.92 -48.03 34.93
N ASP A 542 -19.51 -48.13 33.74
CA ASP A 542 -19.02 -47.46 32.54
C ASP A 542 -19.11 -45.92 32.67
N ILE A 543 -18.18 -45.21 32.02
CA ILE A 543 -18.06 -43.75 32.14
C ILE A 543 -19.27 -43.00 31.56
N GLU A 544 -19.89 -43.51 30.49
CA GLU A 544 -21.08 -42.91 29.91
C GLU A 544 -22.31 -43.16 30.78
N GLU A 545 -22.37 -44.31 31.45
CA GLU A 545 -23.44 -44.61 32.40
C GLU A 545 -23.31 -43.74 33.67
N ILE A 546 -22.10 -43.53 34.18
CA ILE A 546 -21.84 -42.58 35.29
C ILE A 546 -22.27 -41.16 34.89
N LYS A 547 -21.92 -40.73 33.67
CA LYS A 547 -22.31 -39.42 33.15
C LYS A 547 -23.82 -39.27 33.09
N LYS A 548 -24.53 -40.29 32.61
CA LYS A 548 -26.00 -40.30 32.51
C LYS A 548 -26.67 -40.31 33.88
N GLN A 549 -26.12 -41.03 34.85
CA GLN A 549 -26.66 -41.10 36.21
C GLN A 549 -26.48 -39.80 36.99
N LEU A 550 -25.35 -39.11 36.78
CA LEU A 550 -24.98 -37.94 37.59
C LEU A 550 -25.33 -36.60 36.93
N ASN A 551 -25.45 -36.54 35.60
CA ASN A 551 -25.84 -35.32 34.88
C ASN A 551 -27.30 -35.44 34.39
N THR A 552 -28.26 -35.12 35.25
CA THR A 552 -29.70 -35.15 34.96
C THR A 552 -30.30 -33.75 34.83
N ASP A 553 -31.46 -33.63 34.17
CA ASP A 553 -32.28 -32.41 34.12
C ASP A 553 -31.55 -31.15 33.61
N GLY A 554 -30.58 -31.33 32.69
CA GLY A 554 -29.79 -30.24 32.13
C GLY A 554 -28.70 -29.70 33.06
N ILE A 555 -28.48 -30.32 34.22
CA ILE A 555 -27.48 -29.93 35.20
C ILE A 555 -26.24 -30.83 35.07
N VAL A 556 -25.07 -30.22 34.86
CA VAL A 556 -23.77 -30.93 34.82
C VAL A 556 -23.17 -30.99 36.23
N ASN A 557 -23.26 -32.15 36.88
CA ASN A 557 -22.64 -32.38 38.18
C ASN A 557 -21.23 -32.99 38.07
N VAL A 558 -20.90 -33.64 36.95
CA VAL A 558 -19.58 -34.23 36.69
C VAL A 558 -19.11 -33.98 35.26
N ILE A 559 -17.86 -33.54 35.12
CA ILE A 559 -17.16 -33.39 33.83
C ILE A 559 -16.15 -34.53 33.70
N ILE A 560 -16.19 -35.23 32.57
CA ILE A 560 -15.36 -36.41 32.28
C ILE A 560 -14.41 -36.08 31.12
N THR A 561 -13.13 -36.40 31.28
CA THR A 561 -12.12 -36.28 30.23
C THR A 561 -11.31 -37.57 30.16
N ASN A 562 -11.24 -38.18 28.98
CA ASN A 562 -10.46 -39.40 28.73
C ASN A 562 -9.31 -39.09 27.77
N ASN A 563 -8.07 -39.35 28.18
CA ASN A 563 -6.88 -39.17 27.33
C ASN A 563 -5.66 -39.91 27.89
N VAL A 564 -4.61 -40.02 27.07
CA VAL A 564 -3.28 -40.47 27.51
C VAL A 564 -2.43 -39.26 27.89
N TYR A 565 -1.92 -39.23 29.11
CA TYR A 565 -1.13 -38.12 29.64
C TYR A 565 0.29 -38.57 30.00
N GLU A 566 1.31 -37.76 29.70
CA GLU A 566 2.61 -37.87 30.38
C GLU A 566 2.44 -37.54 31.87
N ILE A 567 3.15 -38.24 32.75
CA ILE A 567 2.96 -38.11 34.22
C ILE A 567 3.25 -36.70 34.77
N ASP A 568 3.99 -35.88 34.03
CA ASP A 568 4.30 -34.49 34.37
C ASP A 568 3.37 -33.47 33.69
N ASN A 569 2.40 -33.92 32.88
CA ASN A 569 1.45 -33.07 32.19
C ASN A 569 0.65 -32.20 33.18
N SER A 570 0.53 -30.90 32.90
CA SER A 570 -0.13 -29.91 33.75
C SER A 570 -1.63 -30.17 33.97
N HIS A 571 -2.28 -30.95 33.11
CA HIS A 571 -3.71 -31.29 33.24
C HIS A 571 -3.96 -32.34 34.33
N LEU A 572 -2.97 -33.16 34.69
CA LEU A 572 -3.11 -34.17 35.74
C LEU A 572 -3.22 -33.50 37.13
N PRO A 573 -4.18 -33.92 37.99
CA PRO A 573 -4.27 -33.43 39.36
C PRO A 573 -3.04 -33.80 40.16
N LYS A 574 -2.58 -32.88 41.01
CA LYS A 574 -1.47 -33.10 41.94
C LYS A 574 -1.96 -32.88 43.38
N PRO A 575 -1.63 -33.76 44.33
CA PRO A 575 -0.91 -35.02 44.17
C PRO A 575 -1.80 -36.13 43.57
N LEU A 576 -1.26 -36.89 42.60
CA LEU A 576 -1.89 -38.11 42.07
C LEU A 576 -0.89 -39.27 42.21
N GLU A 577 -1.33 -40.35 42.84
CA GLU A 577 -0.56 -41.59 42.92
C GLU A 577 -0.71 -42.36 41.59
N ILE A 578 0.41 -42.61 40.92
CA ILE A 578 0.42 -43.28 39.61
C ILE A 578 0.32 -44.80 39.82
N LYS A 579 -0.91 -45.28 40.05
CA LYS A 579 -1.24 -46.69 40.24
C LYS A 579 -2.55 -47.05 39.52
N LEU A 580 -2.62 -48.24 38.93
CA LEU A 580 -3.82 -48.74 38.27
C LEU A 580 -5.03 -48.73 39.21
N GLY A 581 -6.18 -48.32 38.66
CA GLY A 581 -7.45 -48.24 39.38
C GLY A 581 -7.90 -46.82 39.68
N VAL A 582 -8.81 -46.69 40.65
CA VAL A 582 -9.48 -45.43 41.00
C VAL A 582 -8.71 -44.71 42.10
N SER A 583 -8.39 -43.43 41.87
CA SER A 583 -7.67 -42.60 42.83
C SER A 583 -8.50 -42.30 44.08
N LYS A 584 -7.83 -41.77 45.11
CA LYS A 584 -8.52 -41.00 46.15
C LYS A 584 -9.15 -39.75 45.54
N ILE A 585 -10.13 -39.16 46.22
CA ILE A 585 -10.67 -37.86 45.82
C ILE A 585 -9.56 -36.83 46.07
N ILE A 586 -9.15 -36.15 45.00
CA ILE A 586 -8.15 -35.09 45.04
C ILE A 586 -8.90 -33.77 45.12
N THR A 587 -8.66 -33.01 46.18
CA THR A 587 -9.27 -31.69 46.38
C THR A 587 -8.38 -30.64 45.73
N ARG A 588 -8.97 -29.82 44.85
CA ARG A 588 -8.41 -28.59 44.28
C ARG A 588 -9.21 -27.39 44.83
N GLU A 589 -8.70 -26.17 44.65
CA GLU A 589 -9.30 -24.95 45.22
C GLU A 589 -10.83 -24.88 45.07
N ASP A 590 -11.35 -25.17 43.86
CA ASP A 590 -12.80 -25.11 43.57
C ASP A 590 -13.42 -26.44 43.09
N SER A 591 -12.71 -27.56 43.21
CA SER A 591 -13.22 -28.84 42.67
C SER A 591 -12.66 -30.10 43.33
N PHE A 592 -13.42 -31.18 43.21
CA PHE A 592 -13.07 -32.52 43.64
C PHE A 592 -12.89 -33.40 42.41
N VAL A 593 -11.73 -34.05 42.32
CA VAL A 593 -11.32 -34.83 41.15
C VAL A 593 -11.08 -36.28 41.53
N VAL A 594 -11.64 -37.20 40.75
CA VAL A 594 -11.36 -38.63 40.81
C VAL A 594 -10.77 -39.07 39.48
N VAL A 595 -9.64 -39.76 39.51
CA VAL A 595 -8.95 -40.26 38.33
C VAL A 595 -9.03 -41.78 38.32
N LYS A 596 -9.50 -42.36 37.22
CA LYS A 596 -9.36 -43.80 36.95
C LYS A 596 -8.20 -43.98 35.99
N ILE A 597 -7.13 -44.62 36.44
CA ILE A 597 -5.98 -45.00 35.61
C ILE A 597 -6.27 -46.40 35.07
N ASN A 598 -6.50 -46.49 33.76
CA ASN A 598 -6.79 -47.74 33.07
C ASN A 598 -5.51 -48.49 32.74
N GLU A 599 -4.46 -47.77 32.33
CA GLU A 599 -3.18 -48.34 31.92
C GLU A 599 -2.03 -47.41 32.33
N ILE A 600 -0.89 -48.01 32.71
CA ILE A 600 0.38 -47.30 32.87
C ILE A 600 1.26 -47.70 31.70
N ILE A 601 1.64 -46.71 30.90
CA ILE A 601 2.38 -46.90 29.66
C ILE A 601 3.82 -46.46 29.92
N GLU A 602 4.76 -47.40 29.86
CA GLU A 602 6.19 -47.11 30.07
C GLU A 602 6.74 -46.19 28.96
N PRO A 603 7.85 -45.46 29.23
CA PRO A 603 8.52 -44.64 28.23
C PRO A 603 8.76 -45.43 26.95
N SER A 604 8.39 -44.83 25.82
CA SER A 604 8.56 -45.45 24.52
C SER A 604 8.85 -44.38 23.49
N THR A 605 9.39 -44.78 22.35
CA THR A 605 9.68 -43.80 21.31
C THR A 605 8.40 -43.26 20.67
N LYS A 606 8.37 -41.96 20.40
CA LYS A 606 7.32 -41.31 19.61
C LYS A 606 7.40 -41.74 18.15
N GLU A 607 6.32 -42.25 17.60
CA GLU A 607 6.25 -42.62 16.18
C GLU A 607 6.51 -41.42 15.26
N PHE A 608 7.17 -41.67 14.13
CA PHE A 608 7.64 -40.62 13.21
C PHE A 608 6.51 -39.67 12.81
N ASP A 609 5.35 -40.18 12.43
CA ASP A 609 4.22 -39.35 11.99
C ASP A 609 3.69 -38.44 13.10
N GLY A 610 3.81 -38.87 14.37
CA GLY A 610 3.44 -38.08 15.55
C GLY A 610 4.44 -36.97 15.91
N VAL A 611 5.67 -37.03 15.40
CA VAL A 611 6.72 -36.01 15.65
C VAL A 611 7.30 -35.39 14.39
N ARG A 612 6.72 -35.68 13.22
CA ARG A 612 7.27 -35.30 11.91
C ARG A 612 7.65 -33.81 11.82
N GLY A 613 6.83 -32.92 12.38
CA GLY A 613 7.10 -31.48 12.38
C GLY A 613 8.35 -31.10 13.19
N VAL A 614 8.53 -31.68 14.38
CA VAL A 614 9.72 -31.44 15.23
C VAL A 614 10.95 -32.04 14.55
N VAL A 615 10.85 -33.27 14.06
CA VAL A 615 11.94 -33.94 13.31
C VAL A 615 12.34 -33.10 12.09
N LEU A 616 11.38 -32.52 11.36
CA LEU A 616 11.66 -31.68 10.20
C LEU A 616 12.45 -30.43 10.61
N SER A 617 12.08 -29.77 11.71
CA SER A 617 12.80 -28.60 12.22
C SER A 617 14.24 -28.94 12.63
N ASP A 618 14.43 -30.04 13.34
CA ASP A 618 15.78 -30.48 13.74
C ASP A 618 16.59 -30.97 12.53
N TYR A 619 15.94 -31.57 11.53
CA TYR A 619 16.60 -31.93 10.28
C TYR A 619 17.05 -30.69 9.50
N GLN A 620 16.22 -29.64 9.44
CA GLN A 620 16.59 -28.36 8.83
C GLN A 620 17.84 -27.76 9.49
N LYS A 621 17.95 -27.80 10.83
CA LYS A 621 19.17 -27.35 11.53
C LYS A 621 20.40 -28.15 11.11
N ARG A 622 20.28 -29.48 11.01
CA ARG A 622 21.38 -30.32 10.51
C ARG A 622 21.80 -29.95 9.09
N ILE A 623 20.84 -29.69 8.20
CA ILE A 623 21.14 -29.24 6.83
C ILE A 623 21.83 -27.88 6.86
N GLU A 624 21.35 -26.93 7.67
CA GLU A 624 21.97 -25.62 7.82
C GLU A 624 23.42 -25.73 8.32
N GLU A 625 23.69 -26.52 9.35
CA GLU A 625 25.04 -26.73 9.87
C GLU A 625 26.00 -27.30 8.82
N ASN A 626 25.53 -28.26 8.01
CA ASN A 626 26.32 -28.83 6.94
C ASN A 626 26.54 -27.82 5.81
N TRP A 627 25.49 -27.11 5.40
CA TRP A 627 25.58 -26.08 4.39
C TRP A 627 26.55 -24.98 4.80
N MET A 628 26.53 -24.54 6.06
CA MET A 628 27.47 -23.53 6.55
C MET A 628 28.93 -24.00 6.52
N LYS A 629 29.20 -25.28 6.79
CA LYS A 629 30.54 -25.86 6.62
C LYS A 629 30.97 -25.84 5.16
N GLU A 630 30.09 -26.27 4.26
CA GLU A 630 30.35 -26.23 2.81
C GLU A 630 30.62 -24.79 2.33
N LEU A 631 29.88 -23.80 2.81
CA LEU A 631 30.12 -22.40 2.45
C LEU A 631 31.48 -21.90 2.94
N ARG A 632 31.87 -22.24 4.18
CA ARG A 632 33.18 -21.87 4.74
C ARG A 632 34.35 -22.57 4.03
N GLU A 633 34.12 -23.73 3.44
CA GLU A 633 35.10 -24.44 2.60
C GLU A 633 35.13 -23.90 1.16
N LYS A 634 33.97 -23.52 0.63
CA LYS A 634 33.79 -23.05 -0.75
C LYS A 634 34.39 -21.66 -0.97
N TYR A 635 34.29 -20.77 0.01
CA TYR A 635 34.66 -19.36 -0.12
C TYR A 635 35.87 -19.00 0.75
N GLU A 636 36.85 -18.31 0.17
CA GLU A 636 38.06 -17.89 0.89
C GLU A 636 37.81 -16.61 1.70
N VAL A 637 37.84 -16.72 3.04
CA VAL A 637 37.67 -15.58 3.95
C VAL A 637 39.01 -15.09 4.50
N LYS A 638 39.39 -13.84 4.20
CA LYS A 638 40.61 -13.20 4.74
C LYS A 638 40.25 -12.04 5.66
N ILE A 639 40.61 -12.12 6.94
CA ILE A 639 40.32 -11.06 7.94
C ILE A 639 41.52 -10.14 8.11
N ASN A 640 41.29 -8.83 8.01
CA ASN A 640 42.27 -7.80 8.33
C ASN A 640 42.39 -7.61 9.85
N LYS A 641 43.31 -8.34 10.47
CA LYS A 641 43.56 -8.31 11.92
C LYS A 641 43.85 -6.92 12.49
N LYS A 642 44.48 -6.03 11.70
CA LYS A 642 44.77 -4.65 12.15
C LYS A 642 43.49 -3.84 12.31
N VAL A 643 42.59 -3.94 11.32
CA VAL A 643 41.29 -3.25 11.33
C VAL A 643 40.40 -3.83 12.43
N LEU A 644 40.34 -5.15 12.56
CA LEU A 644 39.59 -5.81 13.64
C LEU A 644 40.04 -5.36 15.04
N LYS A 645 41.36 -5.27 15.28
CA LYS A 645 41.89 -4.77 16.56
C LYS A 645 41.45 -3.34 16.86
N ARG A 646 41.36 -2.48 15.84
CA ARG A 646 40.84 -1.11 15.98
C ARG A 646 39.34 -1.12 16.30
N ILE A 647 38.54 -1.92 15.60
CA ILE A 647 37.10 -2.06 15.87
C ILE A 647 36.85 -2.48 17.33
N LYS A 648 37.58 -3.47 17.84
CA LYS A 648 37.49 -3.91 19.25
C LYS A 648 37.72 -2.77 20.24
N LYS A 649 38.72 -1.92 19.97
CA LYS A 649 39.02 -0.77 20.82
C LYS A 649 37.93 0.30 20.74
N ASP A 650 37.30 0.45 19.58
CA ASP A 650 36.25 1.45 19.37
C ASP A 650 34.92 1.04 20.02
N LEU A 651 34.59 -0.25 20.03
CA LEU A 651 33.30 -0.79 20.53
C LEU A 651 33.33 -1.24 22.00
N ASN A 652 34.51 -1.47 22.59
CA ASN A 652 34.66 -1.78 24.02
C ASN A 652 34.84 -0.52 24.90
N LYS A 653 34.45 0.66 24.38
CA LYS A 653 34.33 1.91 25.13
C LYS A 653 32.85 2.16 25.42
#